data_AF-R9AF96-F1
#
_entry.id   AF-R9AF96-F1
#
_cell.length_a   1.000
_cell.length_b   1.000
_cell.length_c   1.000
_cell.angle_alpha   90.00
_cell.angle_beta   90.00
_cell.angle_gamma   90.00
#
_symmetry.space_group_name_H-M   'P 1'
#
loop_
_entity.id
_entity.type
_entity.pdbx_description
1 polymer ?
#
loop_
_entity_poly.entity_id
_entity_poly.type
_entity_poly.pdbx_seq_one_letter_code
_entity_poly.pdbx_strand_id
1 'polypeptide(L)'
;MSTTSEVDAECTLLEQNLTKVNNLTNSMSSMVFSLEDRMTRLEGAVTPLQSSTNGLDVVCRNIQSSLNAIDSDQRLSTITSDDEQAIIAGADSNDIRPYLKLVCSLCNQLKHLKHSQWSSSKNAATDLKNHVQSGTQSLLRVFQGWVRDVSIPIDADSWNLLDFPGIPQHAVARLSAFIDAVYPILDQLDDSAYTHPSIIYSSERARYLNISLQPIYKKSQFSLDAHSKSGPLGTPLYLKGSQSLSSLIKTAIAMADVEWLSVVALFGRCVDDTGDKKETNPSDYSSHSIHSPFTSAIAPAATLIHSATSNIFSLARSTPLKHIFPVLDVIEGVTPLAEPWDKAVTARCTQPSTNQVAALVEECRSIALHSFSDVIKRVRLHNEEKHMTDVSVVTNDTIAYLKEIPAYSNTMEQLLRRVEWGGRSEQRAPRANLLENYLRDVLTNLITTLTHLKPNAYTTIYTLNNLSVLRRELIEACEPVSLDPSKADSPSNRDIGDLLGEAAEDALNDALRTWRMAYLDAVWKPSQVALTSDELSTTNQGPHVPTALGGSAERKQLIKDKFSRFNEAFSHLESLHTKHPVAKRDKTLLGRLGKECKAMLLPPYATLWGKNQSGDFAKTPSKYMRITPDQLEARIDGLFV
;
A
#
# COMPACT_ATOMS: atom_id res chain seq x y z
N MET A 1 -126.26 -93.18 39.37
CA MET A 1 -124.85 -93.63 39.26
C MET A 1 -124.27 -93.15 37.92
N SER A 2 -124.19 -91.83 37.69
CA SER A 2 -123.92 -91.27 36.35
C SER A 2 -122.81 -90.20 36.29
N THR A 3 -122.12 -89.91 37.39
CA THR A 3 -121.16 -88.79 37.45
C THR A 3 -119.70 -89.19 37.71
N THR A 4 -119.42 -90.46 38.03
CA THR A 4 -118.05 -90.96 38.25
C THR A 4 -117.36 -91.47 36.98
N SER A 5 -118.11 -91.96 35.98
CA SER A 5 -117.54 -92.44 34.72
C SER A 5 -117.07 -91.32 33.78
N GLU A 6 -117.61 -90.12 33.93
CA GLU A 6 -117.29 -88.97 33.07
C GLU A 6 -115.98 -88.30 33.53
N VAL A 7 -115.76 -88.23 34.84
CA VAL A 7 -114.51 -87.74 35.44
C VAL A 7 -113.33 -88.68 35.17
N ASP A 8 -113.54 -90.00 35.17
CA ASP A 8 -112.50 -90.97 34.77
C ASP A 8 -112.17 -90.91 33.27
N ALA A 9 -113.17 -90.64 32.42
CA ALA A 9 -112.96 -90.44 30.99
C ALA A 9 -112.19 -89.13 30.70
N GLU A 10 -112.48 -88.05 31.43
CA GLU A 10 -111.72 -86.80 31.34
C GLU A 10 -110.31 -86.94 31.93
N CYS A 11 -110.12 -87.64 33.05
CA CYS A 11 -108.80 -87.93 33.61
C CYS A 11 -107.94 -88.77 32.66
N THR A 12 -108.50 -89.80 32.02
CA THR A 12 -107.78 -90.63 31.04
C THR A 12 -107.49 -89.87 29.73
N LEU A 13 -108.39 -88.98 29.30
CA LEU A 13 -108.12 -88.06 28.18
C LEU A 13 -107.03 -87.03 28.55
N LEU A 14 -107.03 -86.52 29.78
CA LEU A 14 -105.98 -85.66 30.29
C LEU A 14 -104.65 -86.41 30.38
N GLU A 15 -104.59 -87.66 30.84
CA GLU A 15 -103.38 -88.50 30.81
C GLU A 15 -102.88 -88.76 29.39
N GLN A 16 -103.77 -88.98 28.42
CA GLN A 16 -103.41 -89.09 27.00
C GLN A 16 -102.88 -87.77 26.42
N ASN A 17 -103.45 -86.64 26.83
CA ASN A 17 -102.94 -85.33 26.44
C ASN A 17 -101.61 -85.03 27.15
N LEU A 18 -101.43 -85.44 28.40
CA LEU A 18 -100.19 -85.30 29.16
C LEU A 18 -99.08 -86.14 28.55
N THR A 19 -99.36 -87.38 28.12
CA THR A 19 -98.39 -88.23 27.42
C THR A 19 -98.05 -87.70 26.03
N LYS A 20 -99.02 -87.15 25.28
CA LYS A 20 -98.75 -86.45 24.01
C LYS A 20 -97.90 -85.21 24.21
N VAL A 21 -98.22 -84.37 25.20
CA VAL A 21 -97.41 -83.19 25.55
C VAL A 21 -96.04 -83.61 26.02
N ASN A 22 -95.90 -84.66 26.82
CA ASN A 22 -94.60 -85.17 27.28
C ASN A 22 -93.76 -85.72 26.11
N ASN A 23 -94.38 -86.43 25.15
CA ASN A 23 -93.69 -86.87 23.93
C ASN A 23 -93.29 -85.71 23.02
N LEU A 24 -94.12 -84.66 22.94
CA LEU A 24 -93.80 -83.44 22.22
C LEU A 24 -92.67 -82.67 22.91
N THR A 25 -92.69 -82.58 24.24
CA THR A 25 -91.64 -81.98 25.07
C THR A 25 -90.33 -82.74 24.93
N ASN A 26 -90.37 -84.07 24.90
CA ASN A 26 -89.17 -84.89 24.66
C ASN A 26 -88.64 -84.72 23.23
N SER A 27 -89.51 -84.57 22.23
CA SER A 27 -89.11 -84.27 20.85
C SER A 27 -88.55 -82.85 20.72
N MET A 28 -89.15 -81.86 21.37
CA MET A 28 -88.63 -80.49 21.45
C MET A 28 -87.28 -80.47 22.17
N SER A 29 -87.14 -81.15 23.30
CA SER A 29 -85.87 -81.28 24.01
C SER A 29 -84.81 -81.97 23.14
N SER A 30 -85.18 -83.02 22.40
CA SER A 30 -84.26 -83.69 21.46
C SER A 30 -83.86 -82.79 20.28
N MET A 31 -84.79 -82.02 19.71
CA MET A 31 -84.47 -81.04 18.67
C MET A 31 -83.59 -79.93 19.21
N VAL A 32 -83.87 -79.41 20.41
CA VAL A 32 -83.05 -78.38 21.05
C VAL A 32 -81.65 -78.92 21.33
N PHE A 33 -81.50 -80.12 21.88
CA PHE A 33 -80.18 -80.76 22.06
C PHE A 33 -79.46 -81.00 20.73
N SER A 34 -80.16 -81.40 19.68
CA SER A 34 -79.56 -81.57 18.35
C SER A 34 -79.14 -80.22 17.74
N LEU A 35 -79.93 -79.18 17.97
CA LEU A 35 -79.63 -77.83 17.50
C LEU A 35 -78.47 -77.22 18.29
N GLU A 36 -78.37 -77.53 19.59
CA GLU A 36 -77.27 -77.15 20.47
C GLU A 36 -75.97 -77.91 20.14
N ASP A 37 -76.02 -79.21 19.81
CA ASP A 37 -74.87 -79.96 19.31
C ASP A 37 -74.42 -79.45 17.93
N ARG A 38 -75.36 -79.07 17.06
CA ARG A 38 -75.04 -78.43 15.78
C ARG A 38 -74.48 -77.03 15.97
N MET A 39 -74.98 -76.27 16.93
CA MET A 39 -74.51 -74.93 17.25
C MET A 39 -73.10 -74.99 17.84
N THR A 40 -72.83 -75.92 18.76
CA THR A 40 -71.49 -76.10 19.34
C THR A 40 -70.47 -76.60 18.31
N ARG A 41 -70.86 -77.50 17.39
CA ARG A 41 -70.02 -77.88 16.24
C ARG A 41 -69.80 -76.72 15.26
N LEU A 42 -70.83 -75.90 15.01
CA LEU A 42 -70.71 -74.71 14.18
C LEU A 42 -69.81 -73.68 14.84
N GLU A 43 -69.95 -73.42 16.14
CA GLU A 43 -69.08 -72.55 16.92
C GLU A 43 -67.64 -73.06 16.92
N GLY A 44 -67.43 -74.38 17.07
CA GLY A 44 -66.12 -75.02 16.97
C GLY A 44 -65.47 -74.88 15.58
N ALA A 45 -66.25 -74.72 14.51
CA ALA A 45 -65.76 -74.50 13.15
C ALA A 45 -65.64 -73.00 12.78
N VAL A 46 -66.56 -72.16 13.27
CA VAL A 46 -66.63 -70.73 12.97
C VAL A 46 -65.58 -69.95 13.74
N THR A 47 -65.34 -70.26 15.02
CA THR A 47 -64.33 -69.56 15.83
C THR A 47 -62.91 -69.63 15.25
N PRO A 48 -62.38 -70.78 14.77
CA PRO A 48 -61.06 -70.82 14.12
C PRO A 48 -61.05 -70.16 12.74
N LEU A 49 -62.17 -70.17 12.01
CA LEU A 49 -62.28 -69.43 10.74
C LEU A 49 -62.30 -67.92 10.96
N GLN A 50 -63.01 -67.45 11.99
CA GLN A 50 -63.09 -66.04 12.33
C GLN A 50 -61.77 -65.54 12.91
N SER A 51 -61.06 -66.36 13.71
CA SER A 51 -59.71 -66.03 14.17
C SER A 51 -58.69 -66.02 13.02
N SER A 52 -58.79 -66.96 12.07
CA SER A 52 -57.94 -66.99 10.87
C SER A 52 -58.24 -65.81 9.94
N THR A 53 -59.51 -65.41 9.81
CA THR A 53 -59.94 -64.24 9.01
C THR A 53 -59.42 -62.95 9.64
N ASN A 54 -59.56 -62.78 10.96
CA ASN A 54 -59.01 -61.63 11.67
C ASN A 54 -57.47 -61.60 11.59
N GLY A 55 -56.82 -62.76 11.64
CA GLY A 55 -55.37 -62.89 11.43
C GLY A 55 -54.97 -62.48 10.01
N LEU A 56 -55.72 -62.89 9.00
CA LEU A 56 -55.53 -62.48 7.62
C LEU A 56 -55.74 -60.98 7.44
N ASP A 57 -56.76 -60.38 8.05
CA ASP A 57 -57.01 -58.94 7.99
C ASP A 57 -55.87 -58.14 8.61
N VAL A 58 -55.31 -58.61 9.73
CA VAL A 58 -54.12 -57.99 10.34
C VAL A 58 -52.92 -58.11 9.40
N VAL A 59 -52.71 -59.27 8.77
CA VAL A 59 -51.64 -59.47 7.79
C VAL A 59 -51.83 -58.57 6.56
N CYS A 60 -53.04 -58.51 5.99
CA CYS A 60 -53.37 -57.64 4.87
C CYS A 60 -53.15 -56.16 5.22
N ARG A 61 -53.54 -55.73 6.42
CA ARG A 61 -53.30 -54.35 6.90
C ARG A 61 -51.82 -54.07 7.08
N ASN A 62 -51.06 -55.01 7.64
CA ASN A 62 -49.62 -54.87 7.80
C ASN A 62 -48.92 -54.81 6.43
N ILE A 63 -49.29 -55.68 5.49
CA ILE A 63 -48.80 -55.66 4.12
C ILE A 63 -49.14 -54.34 3.44
N GLN A 64 -50.37 -53.85 3.57
CA GLN A 64 -50.78 -52.57 2.98
C GLN A 64 -50.01 -51.39 3.59
N SER A 65 -49.80 -51.40 4.91
CA SER A 65 -48.99 -50.38 5.58
C SER A 65 -47.53 -50.42 5.12
N SER A 66 -46.96 -51.61 4.94
CA SER A 66 -45.61 -51.79 4.40
C SER A 66 -45.52 -51.36 2.94
N LEU A 67 -46.51 -51.68 2.10
CA LEU A 67 -46.58 -51.22 0.71
C LEU A 67 -46.69 -49.71 0.61
N ASN A 68 -47.51 -49.07 1.45
CA ASN A 68 -47.63 -47.62 1.49
C ASN A 68 -46.31 -46.95 1.92
N ALA A 69 -45.60 -47.54 2.90
CA ALA A 69 -44.28 -47.07 3.30
C ALA A 69 -43.26 -47.20 2.15
N ILE A 70 -43.28 -48.31 1.42
CA ILE A 70 -42.41 -48.54 0.25
C ILE A 70 -42.74 -47.57 -0.90
N ASP A 71 -44.02 -47.34 -1.22
CA ASP A 71 -44.43 -46.36 -2.25
C ASP A 71 -44.00 -44.94 -1.87
N SER A 72 -44.11 -44.58 -0.59
CA SER A 72 -43.65 -43.28 -0.11
C SER A 72 -42.12 -43.11 -0.24
N ASP A 73 -41.34 -44.14 0.05
CA ASP A 73 -39.87 -44.12 -0.04
C ASP A 73 -39.38 -44.19 -1.50
N GLN A 74 -40.10 -44.91 -2.37
CA GLN A 74 -39.83 -44.94 -3.80
C GLN A 74 -40.04 -43.57 -4.44
N ARG A 75 -41.13 -42.87 -4.11
CA ARG A 75 -41.38 -41.51 -4.60
C ARG A 75 -40.36 -40.49 -4.10
N LEU A 76 -39.83 -40.70 -2.90
CA LEU A 76 -38.79 -39.83 -2.31
C LEU A 76 -37.38 -40.13 -2.85
N SER A 77 -37.18 -41.26 -3.54
CA SER A 77 -35.90 -41.67 -4.12
C SER A 77 -35.80 -41.50 -5.63
N THR A 78 -36.92 -41.30 -6.34
CA THR A 78 -36.93 -41.05 -7.78
C THR A 78 -37.10 -39.57 -8.10
N ILE A 79 -36.09 -38.97 -8.74
CA ILE A 79 -36.22 -37.64 -9.34
C ILE A 79 -37.09 -37.77 -10.59
N THR A 80 -38.02 -36.84 -10.79
CA THR A 80 -38.84 -36.85 -12.02
C THR A 80 -38.01 -36.31 -13.19
N SER A 81 -38.24 -36.82 -14.41
CA SER A 81 -37.53 -36.32 -15.60
C SER A 81 -37.76 -34.82 -15.83
N ASP A 82 -38.93 -34.30 -15.42
CA ASP A 82 -39.26 -32.88 -15.48
C ASP A 82 -38.41 -32.06 -14.49
N ASP A 83 -38.17 -32.56 -13.27
CA ASP A 83 -37.29 -31.91 -12.29
C ASP A 83 -35.83 -31.88 -12.77
N GLU A 84 -35.35 -32.96 -13.39
CA GLU A 84 -34.00 -33.00 -13.98
C GLU A 84 -33.85 -31.96 -15.10
N GLN A 85 -34.83 -31.88 -16.00
CA GLN A 85 -34.84 -30.88 -17.08
C GLN A 85 -34.88 -29.46 -16.53
N ALA A 86 -35.66 -29.21 -15.47
CA ALA A 86 -35.70 -27.91 -14.80
C ALA A 86 -34.35 -27.52 -14.20
N ILE A 87 -33.66 -28.46 -13.53
CA ILE A 87 -32.30 -28.23 -12.99
C ILE A 87 -31.29 -27.93 -14.10
N ILE A 88 -31.38 -28.63 -15.23
CA ILE A 88 -30.51 -28.41 -16.39
C ILE A 88 -30.76 -27.03 -17.04
N ALA A 89 -32.03 -26.61 -17.13
CA ALA A 89 -32.40 -25.30 -17.66
C ALA A 89 -31.88 -24.14 -16.80
N GLY A 90 -31.74 -24.36 -15.49
CA GLY A 90 -31.20 -23.40 -14.54
C GLY A 90 -32.23 -22.37 -14.04
N ALA A 91 -31.81 -21.56 -13.07
CA ALA A 91 -32.68 -20.59 -12.41
C ALA A 91 -32.90 -19.34 -13.29
N ASP A 92 -34.16 -18.89 -13.39
CA ASP A 92 -34.47 -17.59 -13.99
C ASP A 92 -34.13 -16.45 -13.02
N SER A 93 -33.51 -15.39 -13.54
CA SER A 93 -33.15 -14.19 -12.79
C SER A 93 -34.38 -13.34 -12.42
N ASN A 94 -35.47 -13.44 -13.18
CA ASN A 94 -36.67 -12.64 -12.96
C ASN A 94 -37.64 -13.28 -11.96
N ASP A 95 -37.88 -14.60 -12.05
CA ASP A 95 -38.67 -15.33 -11.05
C ASP A 95 -37.93 -16.58 -10.52
N ILE A 96 -37.22 -16.39 -9.41
CA ILE A 96 -36.45 -17.47 -8.78
C ILE A 96 -37.32 -18.42 -7.95
N ARG A 97 -38.56 -18.03 -7.61
CA ARG A 97 -39.38 -18.75 -6.61
C ARG A 97 -39.74 -20.19 -7.02
N PRO A 98 -40.12 -20.48 -8.29
CA PRO A 98 -40.38 -21.84 -8.72
C PRO A 98 -39.14 -22.72 -8.59
N TYR A 99 -38.00 -22.21 -9.03
CA TYR A 99 -36.72 -22.94 -8.99
C TYR A 99 -36.25 -23.17 -7.56
N LEU A 100 -36.36 -22.16 -6.69
CA LEU A 100 -36.04 -22.27 -5.27
C LEU A 100 -36.91 -23.34 -4.59
N LYS A 101 -38.21 -23.37 -4.85
CA LYS A 101 -39.11 -24.41 -4.31
C LYS A 101 -38.70 -25.81 -4.77
N LEU A 102 -38.32 -25.96 -6.03
CA LEU A 102 -37.84 -27.22 -6.59
C LEU A 102 -36.56 -27.69 -5.89
N VAL A 103 -35.55 -26.82 -5.75
CA VAL A 103 -34.30 -27.17 -5.06
C VAL A 103 -34.53 -27.45 -3.57
N CYS A 104 -35.40 -26.69 -2.89
CA CYS A 104 -35.79 -26.98 -1.50
C CYS A 104 -36.48 -28.34 -1.37
N SER A 105 -37.36 -28.69 -2.32
CA SER A 105 -38.02 -30.00 -2.38
C SER A 105 -37.00 -31.13 -2.48
N LEU A 106 -36.06 -31.02 -3.43
CA LEU A 106 -34.97 -31.99 -3.62
C LEU A 106 -34.06 -32.08 -2.37
N CYS A 107 -33.79 -30.95 -1.73
CA CYS A 107 -33.01 -30.89 -0.49
C CYS A 107 -33.72 -31.60 0.68
N ASN A 108 -35.03 -31.43 0.81
CA ASN A 108 -35.83 -32.14 1.82
C ASN A 108 -35.87 -33.65 1.56
N GLN A 109 -35.99 -34.07 0.29
CA GLN A 109 -35.87 -35.47 -0.11
C GLN A 109 -34.48 -36.02 0.27
N LEU A 110 -33.40 -35.27 0.00
CA LEU A 110 -32.05 -35.67 0.35
C LEU A 110 -31.88 -35.84 1.86
N LYS A 111 -32.44 -34.93 2.65
CA LYS A 111 -32.44 -35.00 4.12
C LYS A 111 -33.18 -36.26 4.60
N HIS A 112 -34.33 -36.58 4.02
CA HIS A 112 -35.09 -37.78 4.35
C HIS A 112 -34.29 -39.06 4.02
N LEU A 113 -33.68 -39.13 2.83
CA LEU A 113 -32.89 -40.29 2.41
C LEU A 113 -31.63 -40.49 3.28
N LYS A 114 -30.96 -39.41 3.70
CA LYS A 114 -29.83 -39.49 4.64
C LYS A 114 -30.21 -40.12 5.99
N HIS A 115 -31.46 -39.93 6.45
CA HIS A 115 -31.96 -40.54 7.68
C HIS A 115 -32.47 -41.97 7.48
N SER A 116 -32.80 -42.36 6.24
CA SER A 116 -33.22 -43.72 5.91
C SER A 116 -32.04 -44.71 5.95
N GLN A 117 -32.22 -45.90 6.54
CA GLN A 117 -31.16 -46.89 6.76
C GLN A 117 -30.93 -47.85 5.56
N TRP A 118 -31.50 -47.56 4.38
CA TRP A 118 -31.51 -48.48 3.24
C TRP A 118 -30.22 -48.39 2.42
N SER A 119 -29.54 -49.53 2.20
CA SER A 119 -28.34 -49.55 1.34
C SER A 119 -28.65 -49.32 -0.14
N SER A 120 -29.88 -49.59 -0.59
CA SER A 120 -30.35 -49.33 -1.96
C SER A 120 -30.54 -47.84 -2.27
N SER A 121 -30.74 -46.99 -1.25
CA SER A 121 -30.92 -45.54 -1.46
C SER A 121 -29.61 -44.77 -1.53
N LYS A 122 -28.45 -45.41 -1.32
CA LYS A 122 -27.13 -44.74 -1.38
C LYS A 122 -26.84 -44.11 -2.74
N ASN A 123 -27.10 -44.81 -3.83
CA ASN A 123 -26.89 -44.28 -5.19
C ASN A 123 -27.88 -43.16 -5.52
N ALA A 124 -29.16 -43.34 -5.15
CA ALA A 124 -30.18 -42.31 -5.31
C ALA A 124 -29.85 -41.04 -4.49
N ALA A 125 -29.32 -41.20 -3.28
CA ALA A 125 -28.88 -40.09 -2.44
C ALA A 125 -27.67 -39.35 -3.03
N THR A 126 -26.73 -40.06 -3.67
CA THR A 126 -25.62 -39.40 -4.39
C THR A 126 -26.10 -38.65 -5.61
N ASP A 127 -27.02 -39.22 -6.39
CA ASP A 127 -27.58 -38.56 -7.58
C ASP A 127 -28.37 -37.30 -7.17
N LEU A 128 -29.24 -37.42 -6.17
CA LEU A 128 -29.98 -36.29 -5.60
C LEU A 128 -29.05 -35.22 -5.01
N LYS A 129 -27.97 -35.62 -4.33
CA LYS A 129 -26.95 -34.68 -3.86
C LYS A 129 -26.33 -33.91 -5.04
N ASN A 130 -26.00 -34.57 -6.14
CA ASN A 130 -25.45 -33.91 -7.33
C ASN A 130 -26.46 -32.92 -7.96
N HIS A 131 -27.75 -33.27 -8.03
CA HIS A 131 -28.79 -32.36 -8.51
C HIS A 131 -29.00 -31.16 -7.59
N VAL A 132 -29.01 -31.37 -6.27
CA VAL A 132 -29.09 -30.27 -5.28
C VAL A 132 -27.86 -29.37 -5.39
N GLN A 133 -26.67 -29.92 -5.60
CA GLN A 133 -25.44 -29.15 -5.82
C GLN A 133 -25.53 -28.29 -7.10
N SER A 134 -25.91 -28.89 -8.23
CA SER A 134 -26.10 -28.16 -9.51
C SER A 134 -27.18 -27.07 -9.38
N GLY A 135 -28.30 -27.42 -8.74
CA GLY A 135 -29.40 -26.51 -8.42
C GLY A 135 -28.93 -25.30 -7.61
N THR A 136 -28.20 -25.56 -6.53
CA THR A 136 -27.62 -24.55 -5.65
C THR A 136 -26.63 -23.65 -6.39
N GLN A 137 -25.74 -24.20 -7.22
CA GLN A 137 -24.81 -23.40 -8.02
C GLN A 137 -25.54 -22.46 -9.00
N SER A 138 -26.65 -22.91 -9.59
CA SER A 138 -27.48 -22.08 -10.46
C SER A 138 -28.14 -20.92 -9.69
N LEU A 139 -28.69 -21.19 -8.50
CA LEU A 139 -29.22 -20.15 -7.59
C LEU A 139 -28.14 -19.12 -7.22
N LEU A 140 -26.95 -19.60 -6.86
CA LEU A 140 -25.84 -18.74 -6.45
C LEU A 140 -25.29 -17.90 -7.62
N ARG A 141 -25.35 -18.39 -8.86
CA ARG A 141 -25.05 -17.60 -10.07
C ARG A 141 -26.02 -16.43 -10.24
N VAL A 142 -27.31 -16.67 -10.02
CA VAL A 142 -28.32 -15.60 -10.09
C VAL A 142 -28.06 -14.56 -8.99
N PHE A 143 -27.75 -15.00 -7.77
CA PHE A 143 -27.35 -14.11 -6.69
C PHE A 143 -26.11 -13.28 -7.04
N GLN A 144 -25.07 -13.89 -7.61
CA GLN A 144 -23.89 -13.17 -8.11
C GLN A 144 -24.29 -12.09 -9.12
N GLY A 145 -25.19 -12.41 -10.05
CA GLY A 145 -25.75 -11.45 -11.00
C GLY A 145 -26.39 -10.24 -10.31
N TRP A 146 -27.25 -10.47 -9.33
CA TRP A 146 -27.91 -9.39 -8.58
C TRP A 146 -26.93 -8.54 -7.77
N VAL A 147 -25.92 -9.15 -7.14
CA VAL A 147 -24.87 -8.39 -6.43
C VAL A 147 -24.07 -7.54 -7.41
N ARG A 148 -23.75 -8.07 -8.59
CA ARG A 148 -23.04 -7.35 -9.64
C ARG A 148 -23.85 -6.15 -10.15
N ASP A 149 -25.16 -6.31 -10.32
CA ASP A 149 -26.06 -5.27 -10.81
C ASP A 149 -26.16 -4.07 -9.84
N VAL A 150 -26.02 -4.30 -8.54
CA VAL A 150 -25.97 -3.23 -7.51
C VAL A 150 -24.56 -2.70 -7.23
N SER A 151 -23.53 -3.28 -7.84
CA SER A 151 -22.11 -2.96 -7.60
C SER A 151 -21.46 -2.29 -8.81
N ILE A 152 -22.13 -1.27 -9.34
CA ILE A 152 -21.67 -0.49 -10.50
C ILE A 152 -20.57 0.48 -10.04
N PRO A 153 -19.32 0.36 -10.55
CA PRO A 153 -18.22 1.22 -10.12
C PRO A 153 -18.48 2.71 -10.37
N ILE A 154 -18.00 3.54 -9.45
CA ILE A 154 -18.13 5.00 -9.48
C ILE A 154 -16.75 5.66 -9.54
N ASP A 155 -16.64 6.88 -10.06
CA ASP A 155 -15.39 7.65 -9.93
C ASP A 155 -15.32 8.32 -8.56
N ALA A 156 -14.66 7.68 -7.59
CA ALA A 156 -14.65 8.15 -6.20
C ALA A 156 -14.01 9.54 -6.01
N ASP A 157 -13.17 10.05 -6.94
CA ASP A 157 -12.59 11.41 -6.83
C ASP A 157 -13.65 12.50 -7.05
N SER A 158 -14.76 12.17 -7.71
CA SER A 158 -15.85 13.10 -8.04
C SER A 158 -16.94 13.21 -6.97
N TRP A 159 -16.91 12.35 -5.95
CA TRP A 159 -17.95 12.28 -4.91
C TRP A 159 -17.57 13.04 -3.65
N ASN A 160 -18.58 13.57 -2.96
CA ASN A 160 -18.41 14.07 -1.60
C ASN A 160 -18.22 12.90 -0.64
N LEU A 161 -17.31 13.06 0.32
CA LEU A 161 -16.99 12.03 1.31
C LEU A 161 -18.19 11.58 2.18
N LEU A 162 -19.26 12.38 2.25
CA LEU A 162 -20.45 12.08 3.05
C LEU A 162 -21.56 11.39 2.26
N ASP A 163 -21.47 11.35 0.92
CA ASP A 163 -22.61 11.05 0.05
C ASP A 163 -22.40 9.80 -0.82
N PHE A 164 -21.51 8.88 -0.41
CA PHE A 164 -21.26 7.66 -1.18
C PHE A 164 -22.52 6.77 -1.26
N PRO A 165 -22.87 6.26 -2.46
CA PRO A 165 -24.07 5.46 -2.64
C PRO A 165 -23.90 4.08 -2.00
N GLY A 166 -24.82 3.73 -1.09
CA GLY A 166 -24.99 2.38 -0.57
C GLY A 166 -25.84 1.49 -1.49
N ILE A 167 -26.00 0.22 -1.12
CA ILE A 167 -26.90 -0.68 -1.82
C ILE A 167 -28.35 -0.20 -1.62
N PRO A 168 -29.17 -0.05 -2.68
CA PRO A 168 -30.56 0.38 -2.54
C PRO A 168 -31.37 -0.55 -1.63
N GLN A 169 -32.24 0.03 -0.80
CA GLN A 169 -33.01 -0.72 0.21
C GLN A 169 -33.81 -1.90 -0.35
N HIS A 170 -34.42 -1.73 -1.54
CA HIS A 170 -35.17 -2.81 -2.20
C HIS A 170 -34.27 -3.97 -2.62
N ALA A 171 -33.03 -3.69 -3.02
CA ALA A 171 -32.06 -4.70 -3.38
C ALA A 171 -31.48 -5.37 -2.14
N VAL A 172 -31.22 -4.63 -1.05
CA VAL A 172 -30.86 -5.22 0.25
C VAL A 172 -31.92 -6.23 0.70
N ALA A 173 -33.20 -5.86 0.64
CA ALA A 173 -34.30 -6.76 1.02
C ALA A 173 -34.37 -8.01 0.13
N ARG A 174 -34.14 -7.87 -1.19
CA ARG A 174 -34.09 -9.01 -2.13
C ARG A 174 -32.91 -9.93 -1.83
N LEU A 175 -31.72 -9.38 -1.62
CA LEU A 175 -30.49 -10.14 -1.36
C LEU A 175 -30.56 -10.84 0.01
N SER A 176 -31.05 -10.17 1.06
CA SER A 176 -31.22 -10.77 2.38
C SER A 176 -32.23 -11.91 2.35
N ALA A 177 -33.39 -11.71 1.73
CA ALA A 177 -34.41 -12.75 1.62
C ALA A 177 -33.92 -13.97 0.83
N PHE A 178 -33.05 -13.77 -0.17
CA PHE A 178 -32.41 -14.86 -0.88
C PHE A 178 -31.43 -15.63 0.01
N ILE A 179 -30.57 -14.92 0.77
CA ILE A 179 -29.61 -15.54 1.69
C ILE A 179 -30.36 -16.40 2.71
N ASP A 180 -31.40 -15.85 3.35
CA ASP A 180 -32.22 -16.55 4.35
C ASP A 180 -32.86 -17.83 3.77
N ALA A 181 -33.32 -17.77 2.51
CA ALA A 181 -33.98 -18.89 1.87
C ALA A 181 -33.02 -20.01 1.41
N VAL A 182 -31.78 -19.66 1.08
CA VAL A 182 -30.77 -20.61 0.58
C VAL A 182 -29.97 -21.25 1.72
N TYR A 183 -29.82 -20.58 2.86
CA TYR A 183 -29.03 -21.09 4.00
C TYR A 183 -29.39 -22.52 4.44
N PRO A 184 -30.68 -22.91 4.57
CA PRO A 184 -31.04 -24.29 4.93
C PRO A 184 -30.63 -25.34 3.90
N ILE A 185 -30.49 -24.94 2.62
CA ILE A 185 -30.02 -25.82 1.54
C ILE A 185 -28.51 -26.03 1.65
N LEU A 186 -27.77 -24.95 1.96
CA LEU A 186 -26.31 -24.99 2.10
C LEU A 186 -25.87 -25.90 3.25
N ASP A 187 -26.58 -25.89 4.37
CA ASP A 187 -26.34 -26.75 5.54
C ASP A 187 -26.39 -28.26 5.22
N GLN A 188 -27.07 -28.64 4.12
CA GLN A 188 -27.16 -30.04 3.70
C GLN A 188 -26.04 -30.48 2.74
N LEU A 189 -25.22 -29.53 2.26
CA LEU A 189 -24.13 -29.75 1.32
C LEU A 189 -22.78 -29.59 2.02
N ASP A 190 -21.75 -30.22 1.45
CA ASP A 190 -20.37 -29.99 1.90
C ASP A 190 -19.91 -28.61 1.39
N ASP A 191 -19.12 -27.87 2.18
CA ASP A 191 -18.64 -26.53 1.84
C ASP A 191 -17.83 -26.46 0.54
N SER A 192 -17.25 -27.57 0.09
CA SER A 192 -16.52 -27.66 -1.18
C SER A 192 -17.42 -27.67 -2.42
N ALA A 193 -18.72 -27.88 -2.25
CA ALA A 193 -19.66 -28.05 -3.35
C ALA A 193 -20.22 -26.73 -3.92
N TYR A 194 -20.06 -25.63 -3.18
CA TYR A 194 -20.63 -24.34 -3.53
C TYR A 194 -19.73 -23.18 -3.07
N THR A 195 -19.97 -21.98 -3.61
CA THR A 195 -19.31 -20.76 -3.13
C THR A 195 -20.27 -20.01 -2.22
N HIS A 196 -19.91 -19.86 -0.95
CA HIS A 196 -20.81 -19.24 0.02
C HIS A 196 -21.23 -17.81 -0.40
N PRO A 197 -22.50 -17.39 -0.18
CA PRO A 197 -22.98 -16.05 -0.52
C PRO A 197 -22.10 -14.89 -0.01
N SER A 198 -21.46 -15.03 1.15
CA SER A 198 -20.52 -14.04 1.70
C SER A 198 -19.26 -13.87 0.83
N ILE A 199 -18.76 -14.95 0.24
CA ILE A 199 -17.61 -14.93 -0.66
C ILE A 199 -18.00 -14.31 -2.00
N ILE A 200 -19.17 -14.69 -2.54
CA ILE A 200 -19.70 -14.10 -3.78
C ILE A 200 -19.88 -12.59 -3.60
N TYR A 201 -20.55 -12.19 -2.53
CA TYR A 201 -20.77 -10.78 -2.18
C TYR A 201 -19.45 -10.03 -2.10
N SER A 202 -18.53 -10.51 -1.26
CA SER A 202 -17.27 -9.80 -1.04
C SER A 202 -16.40 -9.72 -2.29
N SER A 203 -16.45 -10.72 -3.19
CA SER A 203 -15.73 -10.68 -4.46
C SER A 203 -16.21 -9.56 -5.40
N GLU A 204 -17.52 -9.40 -5.56
CA GLU A 204 -18.09 -8.35 -6.43
C GLU A 204 -17.92 -6.96 -5.80
N ARG A 205 -18.04 -6.85 -4.47
CA ARG A 205 -17.80 -5.60 -3.73
C ARG A 205 -16.32 -5.19 -3.73
N ALA A 206 -15.41 -6.16 -3.62
CA ALA A 206 -13.97 -5.92 -3.80
C ALA A 206 -13.67 -5.39 -5.21
N ARG A 207 -14.29 -5.97 -6.25
CA ARG A 207 -14.16 -5.48 -7.63
C ARG A 207 -14.69 -4.04 -7.75
N TYR A 208 -15.85 -3.75 -7.18
CA TYR A 208 -16.43 -2.41 -7.13
C TYR A 208 -15.51 -1.39 -6.46
N LEU A 209 -15.01 -1.69 -5.25
CA LEU A 209 -14.10 -0.81 -4.49
C LEU A 209 -12.78 -0.60 -5.24
N ASN A 210 -12.18 -1.66 -5.78
CA ASN A 210 -10.93 -1.57 -6.51
C ASN A 210 -11.06 -0.62 -7.71
N ILE A 211 -12.06 -0.82 -8.57
CA ILE A 211 -12.26 0.00 -9.77
C ILE A 211 -12.60 1.45 -9.38
N SER A 212 -13.45 1.63 -8.37
CA SER A 212 -13.91 2.96 -7.96
C SER A 212 -12.80 3.83 -7.37
N LEU A 213 -11.83 3.22 -6.69
CA LEU A 213 -10.67 3.90 -6.12
C LEU A 213 -9.52 4.12 -7.13
N GLN A 214 -9.57 3.51 -8.33
CA GLN A 214 -8.48 3.65 -9.32
C GLN A 214 -8.15 5.11 -9.73
N PRO A 215 -9.11 6.00 -9.98
CA PRO A 215 -8.81 7.36 -10.41
C PRO A 215 -8.00 8.14 -9.35
N ILE A 216 -8.47 8.12 -8.10
CA ILE A 216 -7.79 8.78 -6.97
C ILE A 216 -6.48 8.08 -6.59
N TYR A 217 -6.38 6.76 -6.76
CA TYR A 217 -5.12 6.02 -6.64
C TYR A 217 -4.08 6.51 -7.65
N LYS A 218 -4.43 6.64 -8.93
CA LYS A 218 -3.53 7.14 -9.98
C LYS A 218 -3.09 8.58 -9.72
N LYS A 219 -4.01 9.42 -9.22
CA LYS A 219 -3.71 10.79 -8.78
C LYS A 219 -2.71 10.79 -7.62
N SER A 220 -2.90 9.90 -6.64
CA SER A 220 -1.98 9.70 -5.50
C SER A 220 -0.59 9.30 -5.97
N GLN A 221 -0.50 8.28 -6.83
CA GLN A 221 0.76 7.84 -7.41
C GLN A 221 1.45 8.97 -8.19
N PHE A 222 0.72 9.67 -9.06
CA PHE A 222 1.27 10.80 -9.81
C PHE A 222 1.78 11.92 -8.91
N SER A 223 1.04 12.28 -7.84
CA SER A 223 1.46 13.34 -6.92
C SER A 223 2.75 13.02 -6.18
N LEU A 224 2.94 11.75 -5.78
CA LEU A 224 4.16 11.30 -5.11
C LEU A 224 5.34 11.16 -6.09
N ASP A 225 5.05 10.72 -7.33
CA ASP A 225 6.07 10.51 -8.35
C ASP A 225 6.45 11.78 -9.13
N ALA A 226 5.63 12.84 -9.10
CA ALA A 226 5.88 14.07 -9.85
C ALA A 226 7.27 14.67 -9.54
N HIS A 227 7.68 14.61 -8.28
CA HIS A 227 8.99 15.10 -7.83
C HIS A 227 10.16 14.16 -8.17
N SER A 228 9.89 12.91 -8.57
CA SER A 228 10.95 12.03 -9.09
C SER A 228 11.49 12.46 -10.46
N LYS A 229 10.71 13.27 -11.20
CA LYS A 229 11.00 13.68 -12.58
C LYS A 229 11.62 15.07 -12.70
N SER A 230 11.82 15.79 -11.60
CA SER A 230 12.41 17.13 -11.60
C SER A 230 13.94 17.11 -11.74
N GLY A 231 14.44 17.83 -12.76
CA GLY A 231 15.86 17.98 -13.08
C GLY A 231 16.59 19.03 -12.24
N PRO A 232 17.91 19.23 -12.46
CA PRO A 232 18.72 20.16 -11.68
C PRO A 232 18.51 21.62 -12.15
N LEU A 233 18.35 22.52 -11.17
CA LEU A 233 18.16 23.98 -11.28
C LEU A 233 16.95 24.44 -12.12
N GLY A 234 15.80 24.59 -11.44
CA GLY A 234 14.65 25.35 -11.95
C GLY A 234 13.31 24.62 -11.89
N THR A 235 13.30 23.34 -11.53
CA THR A 235 12.06 22.59 -11.34
C THR A 235 11.45 22.90 -9.96
N PRO A 236 10.11 23.04 -9.83
CA PRO A 236 9.50 23.43 -8.57
C PRO A 236 9.88 22.43 -7.47
N LEU A 237 10.32 22.98 -6.34
CA LEU A 237 10.53 22.27 -5.08
C LEU A 237 9.28 21.46 -4.74
N TYR A 238 9.43 20.34 -4.04
CA TYR A 238 8.26 19.58 -3.63
C TYR A 238 7.39 20.46 -2.74
N LEU A 239 6.16 20.76 -3.18
CA LEU A 239 5.27 21.61 -2.40
C LEU A 239 4.67 20.78 -1.26
N LYS A 240 5.00 21.15 -0.03
CA LYS A 240 4.41 20.55 1.17
C LYS A 240 2.87 20.55 1.09
N GLY A 241 2.25 19.42 1.39
CA GLY A 241 0.80 19.22 1.29
C GLY A 241 0.30 18.88 -0.12
N SER A 242 1.18 18.68 -1.10
CA SER A 242 0.78 18.32 -2.48
C SER A 242 0.43 16.84 -2.66
N GLN A 243 0.78 15.97 -1.70
CA GLN A 243 0.41 14.56 -1.76
C GLN A 243 -1.11 14.38 -1.71
N SER A 244 -1.63 13.47 -2.54
CA SER A 244 -3.05 13.14 -2.59
C SER A 244 -3.40 11.78 -1.96
N LEU A 245 -2.42 11.12 -1.33
CA LEU A 245 -2.61 9.85 -0.61
C LEU A 245 -3.58 10.00 0.58
N SER A 246 -3.52 11.12 1.30
CA SER A 246 -4.51 11.41 2.36
C SER A 246 -5.94 11.44 1.83
N SER A 247 -6.15 11.90 0.59
CA SER A 247 -7.48 11.90 -0.04
C SER A 247 -7.92 10.49 -0.41
N LEU A 248 -7.01 9.65 -0.92
CA LEU A 248 -7.28 8.22 -1.16
C LEU A 248 -7.71 7.51 0.14
N ILE A 249 -6.98 7.73 1.24
CA ILE A 249 -7.29 7.09 2.53
C ILE A 249 -8.63 7.57 3.07
N LYS A 250 -8.91 8.88 3.05
CA LYS A 250 -10.22 9.43 3.47
C LYS A 250 -11.38 8.85 2.64
N THR A 251 -11.18 8.73 1.34
CA THR A 251 -12.17 8.17 0.41
C THR A 251 -12.41 6.69 0.70
N ALA A 252 -11.34 5.92 0.91
CA ALA A 252 -11.43 4.51 1.29
C ALA A 252 -12.14 4.31 2.63
N ILE A 253 -11.89 5.18 3.63
CA ILE A 253 -12.61 5.16 4.92
C ILE A 253 -14.11 5.38 4.72
N ALA A 254 -14.49 6.41 3.95
CA ALA A 254 -15.89 6.73 3.70
C ALA A 254 -16.62 5.58 2.96
N MET A 255 -15.98 5.00 1.95
CA MET A 255 -16.53 3.83 1.26
C MET A 255 -16.59 2.59 2.16
N ALA A 256 -15.64 2.42 3.09
CA ALA A 256 -15.66 1.33 4.07
C ALA A 256 -16.82 1.46 5.07
N ASP A 257 -17.17 2.68 5.49
CA ASP A 257 -18.34 2.90 6.35
C ASP A 257 -19.65 2.46 5.66
N VAL A 258 -19.82 2.82 4.38
CA VAL A 258 -20.99 2.39 3.58
C VAL A 258 -21.01 0.87 3.38
N GLU A 259 -19.84 0.28 3.13
CA GLU A 259 -19.70 -1.16 2.97
C GLU A 259 -20.04 -1.92 4.25
N TRP A 260 -19.61 -1.42 5.41
CA TRP A 260 -19.94 -2.01 6.70
C TRP A 260 -21.45 -2.05 6.94
N LEU A 261 -22.15 -0.94 6.67
CA LEU A 261 -23.62 -0.90 6.78
C LEU A 261 -24.29 -1.92 5.86
N SER A 262 -23.78 -2.08 4.63
CA SER A 262 -24.29 -3.05 3.66
C SER A 262 -24.10 -4.49 4.14
N VAL A 263 -22.91 -4.82 4.67
CA VAL A 263 -22.59 -6.13 5.23
C VAL A 263 -23.47 -6.45 6.44
N VAL A 264 -23.63 -5.51 7.37
CA VAL A 264 -24.49 -5.68 8.56
C VAL A 264 -25.94 -5.90 8.15
N ALA A 265 -26.44 -5.16 7.15
CA ALA A 265 -27.82 -5.32 6.68
C ALA A 265 -28.08 -6.69 6.04
N LEU A 266 -27.09 -7.28 5.37
CA LEU A 266 -27.21 -8.56 4.65
C LEU A 266 -26.90 -9.77 5.52
N PHE A 267 -25.90 -9.69 6.40
CA PHE A 267 -25.37 -10.84 7.14
C PHE A 267 -25.50 -10.70 8.67
N GLY A 268 -25.96 -9.56 9.19
CA GLY A 268 -26.03 -9.29 10.63
C GLY A 268 -27.21 -9.90 11.38
N ARG A 269 -28.09 -10.68 10.72
CA ARG A 269 -29.36 -11.16 11.29
C ARG A 269 -29.31 -12.54 11.99
N CYS A 270 -28.13 -13.07 12.30
CA CYS A 270 -28.02 -14.30 13.11
C CYS A 270 -28.26 -14.06 14.62
N VAL A 271 -29.40 -13.47 15.00
CA VAL A 271 -29.91 -13.47 16.38
C VAL A 271 -31.40 -13.79 16.33
N ASP A 272 -31.81 -14.88 16.97
CA ASP A 272 -33.18 -15.40 16.98
C ASP A 272 -34.24 -14.36 17.41
N ASP A 273 -35.44 -14.46 16.82
CA ASP A 273 -36.64 -13.62 17.04
C ASP A 273 -37.21 -13.64 18.49
N THR A 274 -36.53 -14.23 19.46
CA THR A 274 -37.04 -14.36 20.84
C THR A 274 -36.49 -13.35 21.83
N GLY A 275 -35.56 -12.48 21.45
CA GLY A 275 -35.06 -11.41 22.33
C GLY A 275 -34.35 -11.89 23.61
N ASP A 276 -34.13 -13.19 23.76
CA ASP A 276 -33.35 -13.77 24.85
C ASP A 276 -31.88 -13.85 24.44
N LYS A 277 -31.05 -13.04 25.11
CA LYS A 277 -29.60 -13.22 25.12
C LYS A 277 -29.28 -14.52 25.86
N LYS A 278 -29.25 -15.65 25.17
CA LYS A 278 -28.41 -16.74 25.66
C LYS A 278 -26.97 -16.30 25.49
N GLU A 279 -26.23 -16.26 26.59
CA GLU A 279 -24.78 -16.42 26.59
C GLU A 279 -24.49 -17.82 26.00
N THR A 280 -24.50 -17.94 24.68
CA THR A 280 -24.02 -19.13 23.98
C THR A 280 -22.52 -19.04 23.83
N ASN A 281 -21.85 -20.14 24.12
CA ASN A 281 -20.39 -20.25 24.13
C ASN A 281 -19.76 -19.70 22.82
N PRO A 282 -18.61 -19.02 22.90
CA PRO A 282 -17.90 -18.47 21.72
C PRO A 282 -17.45 -19.49 20.67
N SER A 283 -17.62 -20.79 20.91
CA SER A 283 -17.15 -21.88 20.05
C SER A 283 -18.14 -22.33 18.97
N ASP A 284 -19.39 -21.84 18.96
CA ASP A 284 -20.40 -22.23 17.96
C ASP A 284 -20.36 -21.36 16.68
N TYR A 285 -19.50 -20.34 16.64
CA TYR A 285 -19.29 -19.49 15.45
C TYR A 285 -18.16 -20.03 14.58
N SER A 286 -18.41 -21.06 13.78
CA SER A 286 -17.39 -21.61 12.89
C SER A 286 -17.62 -21.44 11.39
N SER A 287 -18.57 -20.59 10.93
CA SER A 287 -18.60 -20.33 9.47
C SER A 287 -18.93 -18.93 8.96
N HIS A 288 -19.75 -18.07 9.57
CA HIS A 288 -20.10 -16.80 8.88
C HIS A 288 -20.14 -15.56 9.79
N SER A 289 -18.97 -15.17 10.29
CA SER A 289 -18.75 -13.86 10.92
C SER A 289 -18.94 -12.73 9.90
N ILE A 290 -19.75 -11.71 10.24
CA ILE A 290 -19.94 -10.49 9.43
C ILE A 290 -18.63 -9.77 9.09
N HIS A 291 -17.57 -10.03 9.85
CA HIS A 291 -16.26 -9.45 9.64
C HIS A 291 -15.57 -10.00 8.39
N SER A 292 -15.79 -11.27 8.04
CA SER A 292 -15.14 -11.92 6.88
C SER A 292 -15.51 -11.28 5.54
N PRO A 293 -16.80 -11.15 5.16
CA PRO A 293 -17.15 -10.51 3.89
C PRO A 293 -16.69 -9.05 3.81
N PHE A 294 -16.71 -8.32 4.94
CA PHE A 294 -16.18 -6.96 5.00
C PHE A 294 -14.67 -6.91 4.74
N THR A 295 -13.88 -7.75 5.42
CA THR A 295 -12.42 -7.83 5.24
C THR A 295 -12.06 -8.11 3.79
N SER A 296 -12.72 -9.08 3.16
CA SER A 296 -12.46 -9.42 1.75
C SER A 296 -12.89 -8.31 0.80
N ALA A 297 -14.01 -7.62 1.07
CA ALA A 297 -14.47 -6.50 0.24
C ALA A 297 -13.50 -5.30 0.28
N ILE A 298 -12.97 -4.94 1.46
CA ILE A 298 -12.11 -3.75 1.62
C ILE A 298 -10.63 -3.99 1.30
N ALA A 299 -10.20 -5.26 1.18
CA ALA A 299 -8.82 -5.63 0.90
C ALA A 299 -8.17 -4.89 -0.29
N PRO A 300 -8.85 -4.59 -1.41
CA PRO A 300 -8.25 -3.83 -2.49
C PRO A 300 -7.81 -2.41 -2.08
N ALA A 301 -8.55 -1.72 -1.21
CA ALA A 301 -8.20 -0.38 -0.76
C ALA A 301 -6.82 -0.35 -0.07
N ALA A 302 -6.57 -1.36 0.78
CA ALA A 302 -5.26 -1.59 1.40
C ALA A 302 -4.13 -1.70 0.37
N THR A 303 -4.35 -2.54 -0.64
CA THR A 303 -3.34 -2.83 -1.66
C THR A 303 -3.03 -1.61 -2.51
N LEU A 304 -4.02 -0.77 -2.81
CA LEU A 304 -3.84 0.48 -3.55
C LEU A 304 -3.04 1.50 -2.75
N ILE A 305 -3.33 1.64 -1.44
CA ILE A 305 -2.58 2.53 -0.55
C ILE A 305 -1.09 2.15 -0.53
N HIS A 306 -0.77 0.87 -0.34
CA HIS A 306 0.62 0.39 -0.34
C HIS A 306 1.28 0.52 -1.72
N SER A 307 0.54 0.21 -2.78
CA SER A 307 1.05 0.32 -4.16
C SER A 307 1.38 1.76 -4.53
N ALA A 308 0.62 2.74 -4.02
CA ALA A 308 0.82 4.16 -4.30
C ALA A 308 2.15 4.69 -3.74
N THR A 309 2.66 4.12 -2.64
CA THR A 309 3.90 4.58 -1.98
C THR A 309 5.14 3.77 -2.34
N SER A 310 4.97 2.59 -2.95
CA SER A 310 6.07 1.65 -3.22
C SER A 310 7.25 2.26 -3.99
N ASN A 311 6.98 2.99 -5.07
CA ASN A 311 8.00 3.62 -5.91
C ASN A 311 8.77 4.70 -5.15
N ILE A 312 8.05 5.63 -4.49
CA ILE A 312 8.68 6.72 -3.76
C ILE A 312 9.49 6.22 -2.57
N PHE A 313 9.08 5.14 -1.91
CA PHE A 313 9.87 4.51 -0.84
C PHE A 313 11.18 3.92 -1.36
N SER A 314 11.15 3.25 -2.52
CA SER A 314 12.37 2.77 -3.17
C SER A 314 13.31 3.92 -3.55
N LEU A 315 12.76 5.00 -4.10
CA LEU A 315 13.51 6.20 -4.47
C LEU A 315 14.08 6.93 -3.24
N ALA A 316 13.32 7.06 -2.15
CA ALA A 316 13.77 7.69 -0.91
C ALA A 316 14.91 6.90 -0.24
N ARG A 317 14.86 5.56 -0.28
CA ARG A 317 15.96 4.71 0.21
C ARG A 317 17.22 4.84 -0.64
N SER A 318 17.07 4.92 -1.96
CA SER A 318 18.22 4.97 -2.88
C SER A 318 18.81 6.37 -3.04
N THR A 319 17.99 7.43 -3.01
CA THR A 319 18.38 8.84 -3.19
C THR A 319 17.60 9.76 -2.25
N PRO A 320 17.93 9.74 -0.94
CA PRO A 320 17.20 10.50 0.07
C PRO A 320 17.31 12.02 -0.11
N LEU A 321 18.43 12.53 -0.65
CA LEU A 321 18.63 13.97 -0.91
C LEU A 321 17.51 14.61 -1.75
N LYS A 322 16.86 13.83 -2.62
CA LYS A 322 15.78 14.30 -3.49
C LYS A 322 14.41 13.81 -3.05
N HIS A 323 14.32 12.53 -2.68
CA HIS A 323 13.03 11.85 -2.64
C HIS A 323 12.46 11.68 -1.23
N ILE A 324 13.08 12.31 -0.21
CA ILE A 324 12.57 12.20 1.15
C ILE A 324 11.38 13.13 1.44
N PHE A 325 11.22 14.24 0.71
CA PHE A 325 10.15 15.21 0.97
C PHE A 325 8.74 14.65 0.85
N PRO A 326 8.39 13.87 -0.18
CA PRO A 326 7.08 13.22 -0.24
C PRO A 326 6.85 12.25 0.93
N VAL A 327 7.89 11.59 1.43
CA VAL A 327 7.79 10.69 2.60
C VAL A 327 7.49 11.48 3.87
N LEU A 328 8.17 12.61 4.08
CA LEU A 328 7.89 13.50 5.21
C LEU A 328 6.47 14.09 5.16
N ASP A 329 6.02 14.46 3.97
CA ASP A 329 4.67 14.97 3.75
C ASP A 329 3.60 13.91 3.99
N VAL A 330 3.86 12.66 3.58
CA VAL A 330 3.00 11.50 3.92
C VAL A 330 2.96 11.30 5.43
N ILE A 331 4.07 11.41 6.17
CA ILE A 331 4.06 11.31 7.64
C ILE A 331 3.11 12.36 8.23
N GLU A 332 3.23 13.63 7.85
CA GLU A 332 2.37 14.70 8.39
C GLU A 332 0.90 14.53 8.00
N GLY A 333 0.62 14.23 6.73
CA GLY A 333 -0.73 14.16 6.18
C GLY A 333 -1.50 12.87 6.52
N VAL A 334 -0.80 11.76 6.74
CA VAL A 334 -1.42 10.43 6.95
C VAL A 334 -1.45 10.02 8.42
N THR A 335 -0.53 10.51 9.27
CA THR A 335 -0.58 10.26 10.73
C THR A 335 -1.98 10.48 11.35
N PRO A 336 -2.69 11.61 11.09
CA PRO A 336 -4.00 11.83 11.69
C PRO A 336 -5.11 10.89 11.17
N LEU A 337 -4.85 10.15 10.08
CA LEU A 337 -5.81 9.20 9.48
C LEU A 337 -5.70 7.78 10.06
N ALA A 338 -4.67 7.49 10.86
CA ALA A 338 -4.46 6.17 11.43
C ALA A 338 -5.59 5.75 12.39
N GLU A 339 -6.05 6.65 13.26
CA GLU A 339 -7.17 6.38 14.19
C GLU A 339 -8.53 6.29 13.46
N PRO A 340 -8.90 7.20 12.55
CA PRO A 340 -10.09 7.04 11.71
C PRO A 340 -10.10 5.72 10.92
N TRP A 341 -8.97 5.32 10.34
CA TRP A 341 -8.84 4.04 9.65
C TRP A 341 -9.05 2.86 10.60
N ASP A 342 -8.50 2.95 11.82
CA ASP A 342 -8.66 1.90 12.83
C ASP A 342 -10.14 1.62 13.13
N LYS A 343 -10.90 2.70 13.39
CA LYS A 343 -12.32 2.63 13.74
C LYS A 343 -13.18 2.16 12.57
N ALA A 344 -12.90 2.64 11.36
CA ALA A 344 -13.71 2.37 10.18
C ALA A 344 -13.37 1.06 9.47
N VAL A 345 -12.14 0.54 9.62
CA VAL A 345 -11.64 -0.62 8.89
C VAL A 345 -11.08 -1.69 9.84
N THR A 346 -9.96 -1.42 10.53
CA THR A 346 -9.24 -2.45 11.30
C THR A 346 -10.12 -3.12 12.36
N ALA A 347 -10.85 -2.35 13.16
CA ALA A 347 -11.73 -2.85 14.21
C ALA A 347 -12.89 -3.70 13.68
N ARG A 348 -13.24 -3.53 12.40
CA ARG A 348 -14.33 -4.24 11.71
C ARG A 348 -13.85 -5.42 10.89
N CYS A 349 -12.53 -5.62 10.76
CA CYS A 349 -11.95 -6.75 10.06
C CYS A 349 -11.81 -8.00 10.95
N THR A 350 -11.65 -9.17 10.32
CA THR A 350 -11.33 -10.43 11.01
C THR A 350 -10.02 -10.32 11.78
N GLN A 351 -10.03 -10.70 13.06
CA GLN A 351 -8.84 -10.64 13.90
C GLN A 351 -7.96 -11.89 13.73
N PRO A 352 -6.62 -11.75 13.81
CA PRO A 352 -5.87 -10.51 14.02
C PRO A 352 -5.77 -9.68 12.72
N SER A 353 -6.06 -8.37 12.79
CA SER A 353 -5.84 -7.45 11.66
C SER A 353 -4.89 -6.32 12.05
N THR A 354 -3.98 -5.98 11.13
CA THR A 354 -3.02 -4.88 11.33
C THR A 354 -3.61 -3.59 10.78
N ASN A 355 -3.49 -2.50 11.54
CA ASN A 355 -3.79 -1.17 11.03
C ASN A 355 -2.75 -0.77 9.97
N GLN A 356 -3.13 -0.89 8.71
CA GLN A 356 -2.25 -0.66 7.57
C GLN A 356 -1.79 0.79 7.45
N VAL A 357 -2.63 1.75 7.82
CA VAL A 357 -2.27 3.18 7.80
C VAL A 357 -1.25 3.48 8.89
N ALA A 358 -1.42 2.94 10.10
CA ALA A 358 -0.41 3.05 11.15
C ALA A 358 0.91 2.37 10.76
N ALA A 359 0.84 1.17 10.17
CA ALA A 359 2.02 0.45 9.67
C ALA A 359 2.74 1.24 8.57
N LEU A 360 2.01 1.86 7.64
CA LEU A 360 2.56 2.72 6.60
C LEU A 360 3.29 3.94 7.18
N VAL A 361 2.71 4.59 8.19
CA VAL A 361 3.32 5.74 8.86
C VAL A 361 4.62 5.31 9.57
N GLU A 362 4.65 4.15 10.23
CA GLU A 362 5.88 3.62 10.81
C GLU A 362 6.92 3.22 9.75
N GLU A 363 6.52 2.70 8.60
CA GLU A 363 7.43 2.47 7.47
C GLU A 363 8.04 3.79 6.98
N CYS A 364 7.24 4.84 6.81
CA CYS A 364 7.72 6.17 6.42
C CYS A 364 8.72 6.73 7.45
N ARG A 365 8.38 6.61 8.75
CA ARG A 365 9.26 7.03 9.84
C ARG A 365 10.58 6.26 9.79
N SER A 366 10.55 4.95 9.60
CA SER A 366 11.75 4.13 9.43
C SER A 366 12.61 4.63 8.27
N ILE A 367 12.03 4.86 7.08
CA ILE A 367 12.76 5.40 5.93
C ILE A 367 13.40 6.75 6.26
N ALA A 368 12.66 7.66 6.91
CA ALA A 368 13.16 8.97 7.28
C ALA A 368 14.30 8.91 8.31
N LEU A 369 14.22 8.02 9.31
CA LEU A 369 15.28 7.85 10.30
C LEU A 369 16.59 7.36 9.66
N HIS A 370 16.51 6.39 8.75
CA HIS A 370 17.69 5.90 8.01
C HIS A 370 18.25 6.95 7.06
N SER A 371 17.38 7.78 6.48
CA SER A 371 17.77 8.83 5.53
C SER A 371 18.79 9.82 6.09
N PHE A 372 18.78 10.11 7.40
CA PHE A 372 19.74 11.04 8.00
C PHE A 372 21.19 10.57 7.83
N SER A 373 21.45 9.30 8.13
CA SER A 373 22.77 8.70 7.96
C SER A 373 23.14 8.60 6.49
N ASP A 374 22.19 8.22 5.65
CA ASP A 374 22.44 7.99 4.22
C ASP A 374 22.66 9.28 3.44
N VAL A 375 22.02 10.39 3.82
CA VAL A 375 22.33 11.73 3.31
C VAL A 375 23.78 12.09 3.61
N ILE A 376 24.23 11.94 4.87
CA ILE A 376 25.62 12.22 5.25
C ILE A 376 26.60 11.31 4.50
N LYS A 377 26.32 10.01 4.40
CA LYS A 377 27.15 9.08 3.64
C LYS A 377 27.23 9.47 2.17
N ARG A 378 26.11 9.86 1.55
CA ARG A 378 26.08 10.25 0.13
C ARG A 378 26.90 11.50 -0.14
N VAL A 379 26.81 12.49 0.76
CA VAL A 379 27.65 13.70 0.71
C VAL A 379 29.13 13.35 0.90
N ARG A 380 29.47 12.43 1.81
CA ARG A 380 30.85 11.98 2.06
C ARG A 380 31.47 11.17 0.93
N LEU A 381 30.69 10.25 0.34
CA LEU A 381 31.12 9.32 -0.70
C LEU A 381 31.07 9.92 -2.10
N HIS A 382 30.70 11.20 -2.23
CA HIS A 382 30.78 11.91 -3.50
C HIS A 382 32.20 11.83 -4.05
N ASN A 383 32.36 11.15 -5.18
CA ASN A 383 33.65 10.93 -5.82
C ASN A 383 33.76 11.82 -7.05
N GLU A 384 34.92 12.42 -7.24
CA GLU A 384 35.16 13.34 -8.34
C GLU A 384 35.70 12.63 -9.57
N GLU A 385 35.11 12.95 -10.72
CA GLU A 385 35.70 12.59 -12.01
C GLU A 385 36.94 13.45 -12.29
N LYS A 386 37.97 12.86 -12.91
CA LYS A 386 39.20 13.56 -13.24
C LYS A 386 38.90 14.80 -14.11
N HIS A 387 39.38 15.96 -13.67
CA HIS A 387 39.25 17.25 -14.36
C HIS A 387 37.84 17.87 -14.37
N MET A 388 36.91 17.40 -13.52
CA MET A 388 35.64 18.09 -13.34
C MET A 388 35.88 19.48 -12.73
N THR A 389 35.30 20.52 -13.31
CA THR A 389 35.40 21.91 -12.81
C THR A 389 34.05 22.55 -12.53
N ASP A 390 32.97 21.97 -13.05
CA ASP A 390 31.62 22.48 -12.85
C ASP A 390 31.06 22.13 -11.46
N VAL A 391 29.95 22.78 -11.10
CA VAL A 391 29.25 22.53 -9.85
C VAL A 391 28.69 21.11 -9.87
N SER A 392 29.01 20.33 -8.84
CA SER A 392 28.59 18.95 -8.74
C SER A 392 27.07 18.82 -8.56
N VAL A 393 26.52 17.71 -9.05
CA VAL A 393 25.10 17.38 -8.85
C VAL A 393 24.80 17.25 -7.35
N VAL A 394 25.70 16.63 -6.58
CA VAL A 394 25.55 16.48 -5.12
C VAL A 394 25.51 17.84 -4.41
N THR A 395 26.28 18.83 -4.86
CA THR A 395 26.22 20.19 -4.30
C THR A 395 24.86 20.84 -4.55
N ASN A 396 24.33 20.77 -5.78
CA ASN A 396 23.00 21.32 -6.08
C ASN A 396 21.89 20.57 -5.33
N ASP A 397 21.97 19.25 -5.26
CA ASP A 397 21.01 18.41 -4.54
C ASP A 397 21.05 18.71 -3.03
N THR A 398 22.23 18.94 -2.46
CA THR A 398 22.38 19.30 -1.04
C THR A 398 21.83 20.69 -0.76
N ILE A 399 22.03 21.66 -1.67
CA ILE A 399 21.44 23.00 -1.53
C ILE A 399 19.92 22.93 -1.54
N ALA A 400 19.33 22.23 -2.53
CA ALA A 400 17.89 22.02 -2.59
C ALA A 400 17.39 21.35 -1.29
N TYR A 401 18.10 20.33 -0.83
CA TYR A 401 17.77 19.63 0.40
C TYR A 401 17.75 20.54 1.63
N LEU A 402 18.81 21.32 1.84
CA LEU A 402 18.93 22.25 2.96
C LEU A 402 17.86 23.35 2.93
N LYS A 403 17.42 23.78 1.74
CA LYS A 403 16.34 24.78 1.60
C LYS A 403 14.94 24.20 1.86
N GLU A 404 14.67 22.94 1.52
CA GLU A 404 13.34 22.33 1.66
C GLU A 404 13.08 21.74 3.05
N ILE A 405 14.08 21.18 3.72
CA ILE A 405 13.94 20.51 5.02
C ILE A 405 13.31 21.39 6.13
N PRO A 406 13.61 22.70 6.25
CA PRO A 406 13.01 23.56 7.28
C PRO A 406 11.47 23.60 7.26
N ALA A 407 10.84 23.37 6.10
CA ALA A 407 9.37 23.28 5.99
C ALA A 407 8.78 22.10 6.81
N TYR A 408 9.59 21.10 7.15
CA TYR A 408 9.23 19.91 7.93
C TYR A 408 9.83 19.93 9.35
N SER A 409 10.18 21.12 9.88
CA SER A 409 10.92 21.28 11.14
C SER A 409 10.38 20.47 12.33
N ASN A 410 9.07 20.54 12.59
CA ASN A 410 8.45 19.79 13.69
C ASN A 410 8.61 18.26 13.53
N THR A 411 8.35 17.74 12.33
CA THR A 411 8.50 16.30 12.03
C THR A 411 9.95 15.87 12.12
N MET A 412 10.86 16.68 11.58
CA MET A 412 12.30 16.43 11.63
C MET A 412 12.83 16.42 13.06
N GLU A 413 12.40 17.36 13.91
CA GLU A 413 12.77 17.37 15.32
C GLU A 413 12.31 16.11 16.05
N GLN A 414 11.07 15.67 15.81
CA GLN A 414 10.55 14.45 16.43
C GLN A 414 11.36 13.22 15.98
N LEU A 415 11.71 13.14 14.70
CA LEU A 415 12.52 12.05 14.16
C LEU A 415 13.96 12.07 14.69
N LEU A 416 14.61 13.24 14.72
CA LEU A 416 15.97 13.41 15.24
C LEU A 416 16.06 13.08 16.75
N ARG A 417 15.01 13.39 17.52
CA ARG A 417 14.91 12.96 18.93
C ARG A 417 14.87 11.45 19.07
N ARG A 418 14.17 10.74 18.16
CA ARG A 418 14.11 9.26 18.17
C ARG A 418 15.47 8.61 17.86
N VAL A 419 16.30 9.23 17.02
CA VAL A 419 17.66 8.74 16.70
C VAL A 419 18.71 9.18 17.74
N GLU A 420 18.33 10.04 18.68
CA GLU A 420 19.27 10.66 19.63
C GLU A 420 20.43 11.37 18.90
N TRP A 421 20.12 12.12 17.83
CA TRP A 421 21.14 12.78 17.00
C TRP A 421 22.05 13.70 17.82
N GLY A 422 23.37 13.50 17.71
CA GLY A 422 24.38 14.21 18.50
C GLY A 422 24.62 13.65 19.92
N GLY A 423 24.08 12.47 20.24
CA GLY A 423 24.37 11.71 21.47
C GLY A 423 23.55 12.12 22.71
N ARG A 424 23.49 11.20 23.69
CA ARG A 424 22.93 11.47 25.04
C ARG A 424 23.93 12.27 25.85
N SER A 425 23.78 13.59 25.91
CA SER A 425 24.48 14.40 26.91
C SER A 425 23.50 14.76 28.03
N GLU A 426 23.81 14.34 29.25
CA GLU A 426 23.04 14.60 30.48
C GLU A 426 22.99 16.11 30.87
N GLN A 427 23.64 16.98 30.10
CA GLN A 427 23.74 18.44 30.34
C GLN A 427 23.18 19.28 29.18
N ARG A 428 22.12 18.85 28.49
CA ARG A 428 21.48 19.72 27.49
C ARG A 428 20.38 20.57 28.12
N ALA A 429 20.53 21.89 27.96
CA ALA A 429 19.46 22.85 28.11
C ALA A 429 18.20 22.37 27.34
N PRO A 430 16.98 22.63 27.84
CA PRO A 430 15.72 22.08 27.32
C PRO A 430 15.32 22.51 25.89
N ARG A 431 16.23 23.17 25.14
CA ARG A 431 16.03 23.73 23.79
C ARG A 431 17.29 23.58 22.91
N ALA A 432 17.87 22.39 22.82
CA ALA A 432 18.89 22.14 21.80
C ALA A 432 18.18 21.99 20.44
N ASN A 433 18.39 22.91 19.50
CA ASN A 433 17.82 22.85 18.16
C ASN A 433 18.50 21.73 17.36
N LEU A 434 17.98 20.50 17.49
CA LEU A 434 18.53 19.30 16.84
C LEU A 434 18.57 19.44 15.31
N LEU A 435 17.57 20.12 14.75
CA LEU A 435 17.50 20.41 13.32
C LEU A 435 18.69 21.25 12.85
N GLU A 436 19.00 22.35 13.56
CA GLU A 436 20.12 23.24 13.22
C GLU A 436 21.45 22.48 13.26
N ASN A 437 21.66 21.64 14.29
CA ASN A 437 22.84 20.79 14.37
C ASN A 437 22.94 19.81 13.20
N TYR A 438 21.84 19.16 12.83
CA TYR A 438 21.80 18.24 11.69
C TYR A 438 22.09 18.95 10.36
N LEU A 439 21.46 20.11 10.12
CA LEU A 439 21.70 20.90 8.89
C LEU A 439 23.18 21.34 8.81
N ARG A 440 23.76 21.76 9.94
CA ARG A 440 25.19 22.08 10.05
C ARG A 440 26.08 20.87 9.78
N ASP A 441 25.73 19.69 10.29
CA ASP A 441 26.45 18.45 10.01
C ASP A 441 26.42 18.14 8.52
N VAL A 442 25.27 18.26 7.84
CA VAL A 442 25.17 18.03 6.39
C VAL A 442 26.08 18.98 5.61
N LEU A 443 26.03 20.28 5.92
CA LEU A 443 26.85 21.28 5.24
C LEU A 443 28.34 21.10 5.51
N THR A 444 28.76 20.90 6.76
CA THR A 444 30.17 20.72 7.14
C THR A 444 30.76 19.45 6.52
N ASN A 445 29.99 18.38 6.41
CA ASN A 445 30.43 17.18 5.69
C ASN A 445 30.61 17.45 4.19
N LEU A 446 29.74 18.22 3.55
CA LEU A 446 29.91 18.61 2.15
C LEU A 446 31.16 19.47 1.95
N ILE A 447 31.36 20.47 2.81
CA ILE A 447 32.57 21.32 2.78
C ILE A 447 33.82 20.45 2.94
N THR A 448 33.82 19.51 3.90
CA THR A 448 34.94 18.60 4.14
C THR A 448 35.24 17.75 2.91
N THR A 449 34.23 17.16 2.26
CA THR A 449 34.41 16.37 1.04
C THR A 449 35.00 17.21 -0.11
N LEU A 450 34.47 18.41 -0.34
CA LEU A 450 34.95 19.31 -1.40
C LEU A 450 36.37 19.85 -1.15
N THR A 451 36.84 19.82 0.11
CA THR A 451 38.14 20.37 0.52
C THR A 451 39.20 19.32 0.84
N HIS A 452 38.86 18.03 0.87
CA HIS A 452 39.82 16.94 1.09
C HIS A 452 40.72 16.67 -0.14
N LEU A 453 40.46 17.35 -1.25
CA LEU A 453 41.16 17.13 -2.52
C LEU A 453 42.60 17.64 -2.49
N LYS A 454 43.48 16.99 -3.27
CA LYS A 454 44.82 17.51 -3.51
C LYS A 454 44.74 18.76 -4.42
N PRO A 455 45.33 19.90 -4.03
CA PRO A 455 45.30 21.11 -4.84
C PRO A 455 46.03 20.92 -6.17
N ASN A 456 45.33 21.20 -7.26
CA ASN A 456 45.87 21.37 -8.60
C ASN A 456 44.97 22.36 -9.38
N ALA A 457 45.35 22.68 -10.61
CA ALA A 457 44.62 23.66 -11.41
C ALA A 457 43.12 23.35 -11.59
N TYR A 458 42.74 22.08 -11.77
CA TYR A 458 41.35 21.69 -11.97
C TYR A 458 40.57 21.59 -10.65
N THR A 459 41.15 20.95 -9.63
CA THR A 459 40.49 20.77 -8.32
C THR A 459 40.28 22.10 -7.62
N THR A 460 41.19 23.05 -7.76
CA THR A 460 41.02 24.39 -7.17
C THR A 460 39.88 25.19 -7.83
N ILE A 461 39.74 25.11 -9.16
CA ILE A 461 38.61 25.71 -9.88
C ILE A 461 37.30 25.03 -9.46
N TYR A 462 37.28 23.70 -9.44
CA TYR A 462 36.12 22.90 -9.02
C TYR A 462 35.64 23.25 -7.61
N THR A 463 36.53 23.22 -6.62
CA THR A 463 36.17 23.50 -5.23
C THR A 463 35.67 24.93 -5.08
N LEU A 464 36.29 25.91 -5.73
CA LEU A 464 35.79 27.30 -5.73
C LEU A 464 34.41 27.44 -6.37
N ASN A 465 34.14 26.73 -7.47
CA ASN A 465 32.83 26.74 -8.12
C ASN A 465 31.74 26.18 -7.20
N ASN A 466 32.01 25.08 -6.51
CA ASN A 466 31.06 24.48 -5.58
C ASN A 466 30.85 25.33 -4.31
N LEU A 467 31.94 25.80 -3.68
CA LEU A 467 31.86 26.62 -2.46
C LEU A 467 31.21 27.99 -2.71
N SER A 468 31.46 28.63 -3.85
CA SER A 468 30.83 29.92 -4.20
C SER A 468 29.32 29.77 -4.37
N VAL A 469 28.85 28.70 -5.01
CA VAL A 469 27.42 28.43 -5.14
C VAL A 469 26.80 28.09 -3.79
N LEU A 470 27.47 27.34 -2.92
CA LEU A 470 26.99 27.10 -1.54
C LEU A 470 26.81 28.41 -0.77
N ARG A 471 27.80 29.29 -0.80
CA ARG A 471 27.75 30.58 -0.09
C ARG A 471 26.65 31.47 -0.63
N ARG A 472 26.57 31.57 -1.96
CA ARG A 472 25.54 32.37 -2.60
C ARG A 472 24.15 31.86 -2.28
N GLU A 473 23.90 30.57 -2.42
CA GLU A 473 22.55 30.01 -2.29
C GLU A 473 22.06 29.87 -0.84
N LEU A 474 22.97 29.67 0.13
CA LEU A 474 22.61 29.41 1.53
C LEU A 474 22.82 30.62 2.45
N ILE A 475 23.53 31.66 2.00
CA ILE A 475 23.85 32.84 2.81
C ILE A 475 23.41 34.14 2.09
N GLU A 476 23.78 34.34 0.82
CA GLU A 476 23.54 35.63 0.15
C GLU A 476 22.17 35.75 -0.53
N ALA A 477 21.62 34.66 -1.06
CA ALA A 477 20.34 34.60 -1.76
C ALA A 477 19.13 34.45 -0.81
N CYS A 478 19.41 34.46 0.49
CA CYS A 478 18.48 34.50 1.59
C CYS A 478 17.83 35.90 1.61
N GLU A 479 16.60 36.01 1.08
CA GLU A 479 15.85 37.28 1.11
C GLU A 479 15.43 37.59 2.55
N PRO A 480 15.52 38.86 3.00
CA PRO A 480 15.12 39.21 4.36
C PRO A 480 13.66 38.82 4.58
N VAL A 481 13.45 38.02 5.64
CA VAL A 481 12.16 37.57 6.17
C VAL A 481 11.09 38.64 5.99
N SER A 482 9.96 38.26 5.39
CA SER A 482 8.78 39.13 5.25
C SER A 482 8.52 39.88 6.57
N LEU A 483 8.44 41.21 6.51
CA LEU A 483 8.27 42.15 7.64
C LEU A 483 6.92 42.01 8.39
N ASP A 484 6.24 40.86 8.31
CA ASP A 484 5.02 40.58 9.07
C ASP A 484 5.39 40.08 10.48
N PRO A 485 5.25 40.91 11.53
CA PRO A 485 5.66 40.58 12.90
C PRO A 485 4.85 39.42 13.51
N SER A 486 3.72 39.04 12.89
CA SER A 486 2.86 37.96 13.37
C SER A 486 3.35 36.54 13.00
N LYS A 487 4.33 36.43 12.09
CA LYS A 487 4.88 35.14 11.59
C LYS A 487 6.38 34.96 11.82
N ALA A 488 7.04 35.93 12.45
CA ALA A 488 8.49 35.92 12.70
C ALA A 488 8.93 34.80 13.67
N ASP A 489 8.06 34.39 14.59
CA ASP A 489 8.39 33.39 15.62
C ASP A 489 8.14 31.93 15.17
N SER A 490 7.62 31.70 13.96
CA SER A 490 7.35 30.35 13.47
C SER A 490 8.63 29.72 12.91
N PRO A 491 9.09 28.55 13.40
CA PRO A 491 10.34 27.90 12.95
C PRO A 491 10.33 27.52 11.46
N SER A 492 9.15 27.48 10.84
CA SER A 492 8.96 27.28 9.40
C SER A 492 9.28 28.51 8.54
N ASN A 493 9.49 29.68 9.16
CA ASN A 493 9.67 30.97 8.49
C ASN A 493 11.06 31.59 8.74
N ARG A 494 11.95 30.84 9.41
CA ARG A 494 13.36 31.22 9.60
C ARG A 494 14.12 30.92 8.32
N ASP A 495 14.96 31.87 7.92
CA ASP A 495 15.82 31.68 6.77
C ASP A 495 16.83 30.56 7.03
N ILE A 496 17.24 29.85 5.98
CA ILE A 496 18.23 28.77 6.09
C ILE A 496 19.57 29.30 6.63
N GLY A 497 19.93 30.55 6.28
CA GLY A 497 21.12 31.22 6.82
C GLY A 497 21.09 31.31 8.35
N ASP A 498 19.95 31.73 8.92
CA ASP A 498 19.77 31.84 10.37
C ASP A 498 19.85 30.48 11.06
N LEU A 499 19.29 29.43 10.45
CA LEU A 499 19.30 28.07 10.99
C LEU A 499 20.69 27.42 10.96
N LEU A 500 21.50 27.72 9.95
CA LEU A 500 22.88 27.25 9.87
C LEU A 500 23.75 27.92 10.94
N GLY A 501 23.52 29.21 11.17
CA GLY A 501 24.19 30.04 12.17
C GLY A 501 25.64 30.40 11.82
N GLU A 502 26.23 31.29 12.62
CA GLU A 502 27.55 31.89 12.39
C GLU A 502 28.66 30.85 12.20
N ALA A 503 28.66 29.77 12.99
CA ALA A 503 29.69 28.73 12.88
C ALA A 503 29.73 28.02 11.50
N ALA A 504 28.59 27.89 10.83
CA ALA A 504 28.52 27.29 9.50
C ALA A 504 28.97 28.27 8.41
N GLU A 505 28.61 29.54 8.55
CA GLU A 505 29.09 30.63 7.70
C GLU A 505 30.61 30.79 7.80
N ASP A 506 31.15 30.80 9.02
CA ASP A 506 32.59 30.87 9.26
C ASP A 506 33.35 29.73 8.60
N ALA A 507 32.87 28.49 8.75
CA ALA A 507 33.48 27.31 8.13
C ALA A 507 33.51 27.43 6.58
N LEU A 508 32.44 27.97 5.99
CA LEU A 508 32.35 28.17 4.55
C LEU A 508 33.27 29.30 4.06
N ASN A 509 33.31 30.41 4.79
CA ASN A 509 34.19 31.55 4.51
C ASN A 509 35.68 31.16 4.64
N ASP A 510 36.02 30.35 5.65
CA ASP A 510 37.38 29.84 5.84
C ASP A 510 37.79 28.85 4.74
N ALA A 511 36.90 27.95 4.34
CA ALA A 511 37.14 27.04 3.22
C ALA A 511 37.35 27.82 1.92
N LEU A 512 36.51 28.83 1.64
CA LEU A 512 36.63 29.71 0.48
C LEU A 512 37.95 30.47 0.49
N ARG A 513 38.36 31.04 1.63
CA ARG A 513 39.64 31.75 1.76
C ARG A 513 40.82 30.81 1.48
N THR A 514 40.81 29.61 2.05
CA THR A 514 41.87 28.62 1.90
C THR A 514 42.02 28.18 0.44
N TRP A 515 40.91 27.81 -0.20
CA TRP A 515 40.92 27.36 -1.59
C TRP A 515 41.13 28.48 -2.60
N ARG A 516 40.78 29.74 -2.26
CA ARG A 516 41.18 30.92 -3.04
C ARG A 516 42.71 31.05 -3.11
N MET A 517 43.39 30.89 -1.98
CA MET A 517 44.86 30.93 -1.95
C MET A 517 45.47 29.74 -2.70
N ALA A 518 44.91 28.54 -2.56
CA ALA A 518 45.36 27.36 -3.30
C ALA A 518 45.19 27.52 -4.81
N TYR A 519 44.11 28.17 -5.27
CA TYR A 519 43.89 28.51 -6.67
C TYR A 519 44.95 29.49 -7.21
N LEU A 520 45.26 30.56 -6.46
CA LEU A 520 46.34 31.49 -6.85
C LEU A 520 47.69 30.78 -6.94
N ASP A 521 47.97 29.86 -6.01
CA ASP A 521 49.21 29.07 -5.99
C ASP A 521 49.28 28.06 -7.15
N ALA A 522 48.19 27.35 -7.45
CA ALA A 522 48.18 26.30 -8.47
C ALA A 522 48.06 26.83 -9.91
N VAL A 523 47.29 27.91 -10.13
CA VAL A 523 46.97 28.43 -11.47
C VAL A 523 47.86 29.61 -11.85
N TRP A 524 48.08 30.56 -10.93
CA TRP A 524 48.70 31.85 -11.26
C TRP A 524 50.20 31.92 -10.94
N LYS A 525 50.63 31.29 -9.83
CA LYS A 525 52.02 31.31 -9.39
C LYS A 525 53.03 30.73 -10.40
N PRO A 526 52.74 29.70 -11.22
CA PRO A 526 53.67 29.26 -12.26
C PRO A 526 54.05 30.38 -13.23
N SER A 527 53.09 31.22 -13.63
CA SER A 527 53.32 32.39 -14.46
C SER A 527 54.12 33.48 -13.71
N GLN A 528 53.87 33.66 -12.41
CA GLN A 528 54.64 34.58 -11.58
C GLN A 528 56.10 34.12 -11.45
N VAL A 529 56.33 32.84 -11.14
CA VAL A 529 57.66 32.25 -11.01
C VAL A 529 58.42 32.35 -12.34
N ALA A 530 57.76 32.14 -13.48
CA ALA A 530 58.38 32.34 -14.79
C ALA A 530 58.92 33.77 -15.01
N LEU A 531 58.34 34.78 -14.36
CA LEU A 531 58.82 36.17 -14.43
C LEU A 531 59.94 36.47 -13.44
N THR A 532 59.93 35.83 -12.26
CA THR A 532 60.85 36.15 -11.17
C THR A 532 62.03 35.19 -11.05
N SER A 533 61.95 33.97 -11.60
CA SER A 533 62.99 32.95 -11.47
C SER A 533 64.27 33.36 -12.19
N ASP A 534 65.38 33.41 -11.47
CA ASP A 534 66.71 33.66 -12.06
C ASP A 534 67.40 32.38 -12.56
N GLU A 535 66.71 31.23 -12.52
CA GLU A 535 67.22 29.95 -13.00
C GLU A 535 67.15 29.84 -14.53
N LEU A 536 68.29 29.59 -15.19
CA LEU A 536 68.39 29.39 -16.64
C LEU A 536 67.83 28.02 -17.05
N SER A 537 67.27 27.89 -18.26
CA SER A 537 66.70 26.61 -18.72
C SER A 537 67.83 25.63 -19.05
N THR A 538 67.96 24.53 -18.32
CA THR A 538 68.90 23.47 -18.68
C THR A 538 68.30 22.66 -19.83
N THR A 539 68.81 22.85 -21.04
CA THR A 539 68.62 21.88 -22.12
C THR A 539 69.29 20.55 -21.71
N ASN A 540 68.75 19.41 -22.17
CA ASN A 540 69.08 17.99 -21.86
C ASN A 540 70.58 17.55 -21.88
N GLN A 541 71.51 18.26 -21.28
CA GLN A 541 72.90 17.87 -21.09
C GLN A 541 73.37 18.23 -19.67
N GLY A 542 72.86 17.50 -18.67
CA GLY A 542 73.45 17.37 -17.34
C GLY A 542 73.62 18.67 -16.50
N PRO A 543 73.96 18.52 -15.21
CA PRO A 543 74.19 19.66 -14.33
C PRO A 543 75.63 20.16 -14.53
N HIS A 544 75.82 21.17 -15.38
CA HIS A 544 76.99 22.02 -15.28
C HIS A 544 76.59 23.28 -14.51
N VAL A 545 77.08 23.40 -13.29
CA VAL A 545 77.12 24.69 -12.57
C VAL A 545 78.43 25.35 -12.97
N PRO A 546 78.45 26.47 -13.73
CA PRO A 546 79.61 27.35 -13.73
C PRO A 546 79.36 28.39 -12.64
N THR A 547 79.96 28.12 -11.49
CA THR A 547 80.23 29.15 -10.49
C THR A 547 81.12 30.21 -11.16
N ALA A 548 80.62 31.46 -11.18
CA ALA A 548 81.30 32.70 -11.57
C ALA A 548 81.53 32.98 -13.08
N LEU A 549 80.68 33.83 -13.69
CA LEU A 549 81.05 35.07 -14.42
C LEU A 549 79.82 35.76 -15.04
N GLY A 550 79.34 36.85 -14.42
CA GLY A 550 78.21 37.65 -14.90
C GLY A 550 78.46 38.36 -16.24
N GLY A 551 78.24 37.65 -17.35
CA GLY A 551 78.37 38.18 -18.70
C GLY A 551 77.08 38.81 -19.25
N SER A 552 77.21 39.82 -20.11
CA SER A 552 76.08 40.44 -20.85
C SER A 552 75.25 39.38 -21.62
N ALA A 553 75.89 38.35 -22.18
CA ALA A 553 75.21 37.31 -22.94
C ALA A 553 74.28 36.41 -22.10
N GLU A 554 74.70 36.01 -20.90
CA GLU A 554 73.90 35.20 -19.98
C GLU A 554 72.68 35.96 -19.48
N ARG A 555 72.86 37.24 -19.11
CA ARG A 555 71.74 38.13 -18.75
C ARG A 555 70.73 38.26 -19.90
N LYS A 556 71.21 38.43 -21.13
CA LYS A 556 70.35 38.49 -22.33
C LYS A 556 69.60 37.18 -22.57
N GLN A 557 70.23 36.03 -22.31
CA GLN A 557 69.58 34.72 -22.41
C GLN A 557 68.52 34.52 -21.33
N LEU A 558 68.83 34.90 -20.08
CA LEU A 558 67.89 34.83 -18.96
C LEU A 558 66.61 35.65 -19.23
N ILE A 559 66.75 36.84 -19.83
CA ILE A 559 65.60 37.69 -20.20
C ILE A 559 64.72 36.99 -21.25
N LYS A 560 65.32 36.35 -22.27
CA LYS A 560 64.57 35.58 -23.28
C LYS A 560 63.84 34.40 -22.65
N ASP A 561 64.52 33.66 -21.77
CA ASP A 561 63.96 32.49 -21.08
C ASP A 561 62.77 32.91 -20.20
N LYS A 562 62.89 34.00 -19.42
CA LYS A 562 61.79 34.56 -18.62
C LYS A 562 60.55 34.90 -19.46
N PHE A 563 60.73 35.66 -20.55
CA PHE A 563 59.61 35.98 -21.44
C PHE A 563 59.02 34.74 -22.12
N SER A 564 59.85 33.78 -22.53
CA SER A 564 59.37 32.55 -23.19
C SER A 564 58.55 31.68 -22.23
N ARG A 565 59.09 31.41 -21.03
CA ARG A 565 58.40 30.64 -19.99
C ARG A 565 57.11 31.32 -19.55
N PHE A 566 57.13 32.64 -19.39
CA PHE A 566 55.93 33.39 -19.05
C PHE A 566 54.87 33.28 -20.15
N ASN A 567 55.24 33.49 -21.41
CA ASN A 567 54.30 33.40 -22.52
C ASN A 567 53.66 32.01 -22.61
N GLU A 568 54.44 30.95 -22.38
CA GLU A 568 53.96 29.57 -22.36
C GLU A 568 53.02 29.31 -21.17
N ALA A 569 53.45 29.67 -19.95
CA ALA A 569 52.67 29.50 -18.72
C ALA A 569 51.35 30.31 -18.77
N PHE A 570 51.41 31.56 -19.24
CA PHE A 570 50.24 32.42 -19.37
C PHE A 570 49.28 31.93 -20.47
N SER A 571 49.80 31.44 -21.60
CA SER A 571 48.93 30.84 -22.64
C SER A 571 48.23 29.58 -22.13
N HIS A 572 48.90 28.77 -21.30
CA HIS A 572 48.29 27.61 -20.66
C HIS A 572 47.19 28.03 -19.67
N LEU A 573 47.44 29.07 -18.87
CA LEU A 573 46.48 29.67 -17.95
C LEU A 573 45.25 30.20 -18.68
N GLU A 574 45.43 31.00 -19.75
CA GLU A 574 44.33 31.53 -20.57
C GLU A 574 43.48 30.38 -21.15
N SER A 575 44.13 29.33 -21.67
CA SER A 575 43.47 28.14 -22.20
C SER A 575 42.66 27.40 -21.13
N LEU A 576 43.20 27.27 -19.91
CA LEU A 576 42.51 26.67 -18.78
C LEU A 576 41.25 27.46 -18.42
N HIS A 577 41.37 28.78 -18.23
CA HIS A 577 40.24 29.64 -17.87
C HIS A 577 39.14 29.70 -18.93
N THR A 578 39.55 29.73 -20.20
CA THR A 578 38.61 29.74 -21.34
C THR A 578 37.77 28.46 -21.35
N LYS A 579 38.36 27.31 -21.01
CA LYS A 579 37.66 26.02 -20.95
C LYS A 579 36.92 25.80 -19.62
N HIS A 580 37.48 26.30 -18.52
CA HIS A 580 37.05 26.02 -17.15
C HIS A 580 36.90 27.33 -16.37
N PRO A 581 35.74 27.99 -16.50
CA PRO A 581 35.51 29.27 -15.86
C PRO A 581 35.27 29.12 -14.35
N VAL A 582 35.82 30.05 -13.59
CA VAL A 582 35.74 30.11 -12.13
C VAL A 582 34.59 31.01 -11.70
N ALA A 583 33.87 30.64 -10.65
CA ALA A 583 32.90 31.44 -9.91
C ALA A 583 31.89 32.22 -10.77
N LYS A 584 31.46 31.68 -11.93
CA LYS A 584 30.50 32.31 -12.86
C LYS A 584 29.27 32.96 -12.21
N ARG A 585 28.88 32.41 -11.06
CA ARG A 585 27.67 32.73 -10.32
C ARG A 585 27.88 33.73 -9.17
N ASP A 586 29.12 34.07 -8.84
CA ASP A 586 29.51 34.95 -7.74
C ASP A 586 30.40 36.10 -8.24
N LYS A 587 29.76 37.25 -8.51
CA LYS A 587 30.45 38.45 -9.01
C LYS A 587 31.40 39.06 -7.98
N THR A 588 31.13 38.87 -6.69
CA THR A 588 31.96 39.44 -5.62
C THR A 588 33.30 38.72 -5.55
N LEU A 589 33.27 37.38 -5.61
CA LEU A 589 34.45 36.54 -5.65
C LEU A 589 35.24 36.76 -6.95
N LEU A 590 34.57 36.83 -8.10
CA LEU A 590 35.19 37.15 -9.39
C LEU A 590 35.96 38.48 -9.35
N GLY A 591 35.32 39.56 -8.87
CA GLY A 591 35.95 40.87 -8.78
C GLY A 591 37.15 40.89 -7.82
N ARG A 592 37.10 40.11 -6.73
CA ARG A 592 38.22 39.96 -5.80
C ARG A 592 39.38 39.17 -6.42
N LEU A 593 39.09 38.03 -7.05
CA LEU A 593 40.07 37.20 -7.75
C LEU A 593 40.79 38.00 -8.85
N GLY A 594 40.05 38.75 -9.66
CA GLY A 594 40.63 39.60 -10.71
C GLY A 594 41.64 40.61 -10.15
N LYS A 595 41.30 41.30 -9.06
CA LYS A 595 42.22 42.25 -8.39
C LYS A 595 43.48 41.55 -7.85
N GLU A 596 43.34 40.41 -7.18
CA GLU A 596 44.45 39.66 -6.61
C GLU A 596 45.38 39.10 -7.71
N CYS A 597 44.82 38.59 -8.81
CA CYS A 597 45.57 38.08 -9.96
C CYS A 597 46.36 39.20 -10.67
N LYS A 598 45.73 40.38 -10.85
CA LYS A 598 46.39 41.58 -11.38
C LYS A 598 47.55 42.02 -10.51
N ALA A 599 47.35 42.08 -9.19
CA ALA A 599 48.40 42.44 -8.24
C ALA A 599 49.57 41.44 -8.24
N MET A 600 49.32 40.16 -8.53
CA MET A 600 50.36 39.12 -8.58
C MET A 600 51.24 39.21 -9.84
N LEU A 601 50.66 39.44 -11.02
CA LEU A 601 51.40 39.38 -12.30
C LEU A 601 51.81 40.74 -12.89
N LEU A 602 51.00 41.79 -12.74
CA LEU A 602 51.27 43.07 -13.43
C LEU A 602 52.55 43.76 -12.93
N PRO A 603 52.81 43.91 -11.61
CA PRO A 603 54.02 44.58 -11.15
C PRO A 603 55.34 43.91 -11.60
N PRO A 604 55.54 42.58 -11.46
CA PRO A 604 56.77 41.94 -11.94
C PRO A 604 56.87 41.97 -13.47
N TYR A 605 55.75 41.83 -14.19
CA TYR A 605 55.72 41.91 -15.65
C TYR A 605 56.10 43.31 -16.16
N ALA A 606 55.47 44.36 -15.63
CA ALA A 606 55.73 45.76 -15.99
C ALA A 606 57.18 46.15 -15.70
N THR A 607 57.74 45.68 -14.58
CA THR A 607 59.14 45.90 -14.24
C THR A 607 60.09 45.21 -15.22
N LEU A 608 59.83 43.95 -15.57
CA LEU A 608 60.64 43.20 -16.55
C LEU A 608 60.52 43.81 -17.95
N TRP A 609 59.32 44.22 -18.34
CA TRP A 609 59.03 44.87 -19.61
C TRP A 609 59.75 46.22 -19.75
N GLY A 610 59.56 47.11 -18.77
CA GLY A 610 60.12 48.46 -18.78
C GLY A 610 61.65 48.47 -18.78
N LYS A 611 62.28 47.58 -17.99
CA LYS A 611 63.76 47.44 -17.97
C LYS A 611 64.36 46.98 -19.30
N ASN A 612 63.58 46.33 -20.16
CA ASN A 612 64.06 45.72 -21.40
C ASN A 612 63.43 46.35 -22.67
N GLN A 613 62.85 47.54 -22.55
CA GLN A 613 62.15 48.23 -23.64
C GLN A 613 63.07 48.59 -24.82
N SER A 614 64.38 48.78 -24.58
CA SER A 614 65.36 49.03 -25.64
C SER A 614 65.56 47.85 -26.58
N GLY A 615 65.16 46.63 -26.18
CA GLY A 615 65.28 45.44 -27.02
C GLY A 615 66.69 44.86 -27.15
N ASP A 616 67.68 45.40 -26.41
CA ASP A 616 69.11 45.05 -26.53
C ASP A 616 69.46 43.58 -26.20
N PHE A 617 68.48 42.81 -25.74
CA PHE A 617 68.63 41.41 -25.36
C PHE A 617 68.41 40.41 -26.51
N ALA A 618 67.74 40.79 -27.61
CA ALA A 618 67.43 39.87 -28.71
C ALA A 618 67.49 40.57 -30.09
N LYS A 619 67.82 39.80 -31.14
CA LYS A 619 67.75 40.28 -32.55
C LYS A 619 66.32 40.60 -33.00
N THR A 620 65.33 39.93 -32.40
CA THR A 620 63.90 40.13 -32.67
C THR A 620 63.16 40.18 -31.34
N PRO A 621 63.17 41.33 -30.64
CA PRO A 621 62.55 41.48 -29.32
C PRO A 621 61.07 41.13 -29.33
N SER A 622 60.33 41.50 -30.39
CA SER A 622 58.90 41.24 -30.59
C SER A 622 58.50 39.75 -30.52
N LYS A 623 59.42 38.81 -30.76
CA LYS A 623 59.16 37.36 -30.61
C LYS A 623 58.90 36.96 -29.16
N TYR A 624 59.60 37.62 -28.23
CA TYR A 624 59.55 37.37 -26.79
C TYR A 624 58.60 38.35 -26.10
N MET A 625 58.70 39.60 -26.52
CA MET A 625 57.92 40.72 -26.02
C MET A 625 56.58 40.82 -26.78
N ARG A 626 55.69 39.85 -26.58
CA ARG A 626 54.46 39.66 -27.38
C ARG A 626 53.30 40.57 -27.01
N ILE A 627 53.17 40.93 -25.73
CA ILE A 627 52.06 41.71 -25.19
C ILE A 627 52.61 42.87 -24.35
N THR A 628 51.92 44.01 -24.34
CA THR A 628 52.25 45.12 -23.44
C THR A 628 51.64 44.91 -22.05
N PRO A 629 52.10 45.62 -21.00
CA PRO A 629 51.46 45.56 -19.69
C PRO A 629 49.95 45.89 -19.73
N ASP A 630 49.55 46.88 -20.52
CA ASP A 630 48.13 47.24 -20.69
C ASP A 630 47.32 46.12 -21.38
N GLN A 631 47.93 45.45 -22.37
CA GLN A 631 47.30 44.30 -23.03
C GLN A 631 47.21 43.08 -22.10
N LEU A 632 48.20 42.89 -21.22
CA LEU A 632 48.16 41.85 -20.19
C LEU A 632 47.04 42.13 -19.19
N GLU A 633 46.87 43.38 -18.74
CA GLU A 633 45.76 43.76 -17.86
C GLU A 633 44.40 43.49 -18.52
N ALA A 634 44.21 43.93 -19.77
CA ALA A 634 42.97 43.70 -20.51
C ALA A 634 42.67 42.21 -20.70
N ARG A 635 43.69 41.38 -20.92
CA ARG A 635 43.54 39.92 -21.01
C ARG A 635 43.14 39.31 -19.68
N ILE A 636 43.78 39.72 -18.57
CA ILE A 636 43.42 39.23 -17.23
C ILE A 636 41.97 39.61 -16.91
N ASP A 637 41.56 40.85 -17.17
CA ASP A 637 40.18 41.29 -16.94
C ASP A 637 39.20 40.44 -17.76
N GLY A 638 39.52 40.12 -19.02
CA GLY A 638 38.72 39.24 -19.88
C GLY A 638 38.55 37.80 -19.39
N LEU A 639 39.37 37.31 -18.45
CA LEU A 639 39.22 35.98 -17.85
C LEU A 639 38.15 35.91 -16.74
N PHE A 640 37.69 37.06 -16.24
CA PHE A 640 36.76 37.16 -15.11
C PHE A 640 35.44 37.87 -15.46
N VAL A 641 35.16 38.05 -16.76
CA VAL A 641 33.88 38.51 -17.32
C VAL A 641 33.03 37.29 -17.68
#